data_AF-A0A7J3APZ0-F1
#
_entry.id   AF-A0A7J3APZ0-F1
#
_cell.length_a   1.000
_cell.length_b   1.000
_cell.length_c   1.000
_cell.angle_alpha   90.00
_cell.angle_beta   90.00
_cell.angle_gamma   90.00
#
_symmetry.space_group_name_H-M   'P 1'
#
loop_
_entity.id
_entity.type
_entity.pdbx_description
1 polymer ?
#
loop_
_entity_poly.entity_id
_entity_poly.type
_entity_poly.pdbx_seq_one_letter_code
_entity_poly.pdbx_strand_id
1 'polypeptide(L)'
;MSVIARDEDSELSAELRIPEGIVVRTARGGPNVLAGILSDLKQYTFTGYVKVILKKESMSSTGYLVIDQGMPTMSIYQFEKREPREIKRIYAGDKSMRFILEDSQDRQAIIELHSRVPKEEFDRRFPDAKLLEMDSIDLQSLLRPPEKGVVGPKEKAKGEEAEPAPPEEKDPVLAEILELRRQGYIVDELEKLHSQNKAEAKRELAKYKEKIEELKKLERQLDSLPQVGFESEIQALKSRLNDPSDIDRIRTDFASLKERIKRQIEQTKLAEKMIEEDLKRKQRDARVGDLYDLILQYQRGQIPKQETKTCEKCGSILDRDGSCPKCKAEEGSLLVLTEGMGFQSFVVGKSNKFAYAAAVAVAHAPDKAYNPLFLYGKSGLGKTHLLNAIARQIMTKSPKESIVLLPADKFVEELELAIRRNDVHGLRERLRHKKLFMIDDFQFLAGKEAAQEELMHLIEDALREGGQIVIASDRLPKEIPRLSEHLAAKIQGGMIADIQPPDKQTRVEILKRKAKEKGREIPPQVIEFIADRIESNVRELEAALNRLIAFATVMKLDIDLQLAKEVLTPTLGLPEKEKALELEIRPGHSYLIEEDRPVQSNLLFAQKLKEGYRGLEITRTNPSQVREEYGISGEIIWLTDKESKNERTIPPSLEIIMHTIEEFLKEGGKGILLIDGLQYLISNTSFDGVLRFLRRLIDEFSESDSIMIISVSPGTLNPQELSILEREFEVLKPAG
;
A
#
# COMPACT_ATOMS: atom_id res chain seq x y z
N MET A 1 50.14 -32.79 6.89
CA MET A 1 49.89 -31.39 7.26
C MET A 1 49.11 -30.74 6.13
N SER A 2 48.02 -30.02 6.47
CA SER A 2 47.45 -28.84 5.77
C SER A 2 46.97 -29.03 4.31
N VAL A 3 45.80 -28.62 3.81
CA VAL A 3 44.74 -27.67 4.21
C VAL A 3 43.44 -28.10 3.51
N ILE A 4 42.31 -27.76 4.13
CA ILE A 4 40.92 -27.88 3.68
C ILE A 4 40.66 -27.00 2.44
N ALA A 5 40.03 -27.55 1.40
CA ALA A 5 39.16 -26.81 0.50
C ALA A 5 37.82 -27.57 0.48
N ARG A 6 36.77 -26.93 1.03
CA ARG A 6 35.39 -27.43 0.92
C ARG A 6 34.85 -26.93 -0.41
N ASP A 7 34.44 -27.87 -1.26
CA ASP A 7 33.67 -27.60 -2.47
C ASP A 7 32.27 -27.13 -2.07
N GLU A 8 32.02 -25.82 -2.16
CA GLU A 8 30.67 -25.23 -2.22
C GLU A 8 30.31 -25.07 -3.70
N ASP A 9 29.91 -26.16 -4.38
CA ASP A 9 29.48 -26.09 -5.78
C ASP A 9 28.55 -27.25 -6.17
N SER A 10 27.72 -27.73 -5.24
CA SER A 10 26.68 -28.72 -5.57
C SER A 10 25.34 -28.40 -4.92
N GLU A 11 24.52 -27.60 -5.59
CA GLU A 11 23.06 -27.73 -5.64
C GLU A 11 22.47 -26.55 -6.43
N LEU A 12 22.17 -26.75 -7.72
CA LEU A 12 21.23 -25.93 -8.50
C LEU A 12 20.92 -26.61 -9.84
N SER A 13 20.27 -27.79 -9.77
CA SER A 13 19.52 -28.35 -10.90
C SER A 13 18.02 -28.04 -10.73
N ALA A 14 17.68 -26.79 -10.42
CA ALA A 14 16.31 -26.31 -10.40
C ALA A 14 15.93 -25.79 -11.79
N GLU A 15 14.81 -26.23 -12.35
CA GLU A 15 14.24 -25.62 -13.56
C GLU A 15 13.98 -24.14 -13.31
N LEU A 16 14.56 -23.28 -14.17
CA LEU A 16 14.44 -21.83 -14.07
C LEU A 16 12.99 -21.40 -14.42
N ARG A 17 12.11 -21.33 -13.42
CA ARG A 17 10.72 -20.86 -13.60
C ARG A 17 10.68 -19.33 -13.62
N ILE A 18 10.90 -18.75 -14.80
CA ILE A 18 10.76 -17.30 -15.05
C ILE A 18 9.26 -16.93 -15.10
N PRO A 19 8.83 -15.81 -14.52
CA PRO A 19 7.46 -15.35 -14.65
C PRO A 19 7.04 -15.08 -16.09
N GLU A 20 5.78 -15.36 -16.44
CA GLU A 20 5.28 -15.23 -17.80
C GLU A 20 4.98 -13.75 -18.13
N GLY A 21 5.75 -13.16 -19.04
CA GLY A 21 5.50 -11.84 -19.60
C GLY A 21 4.80 -11.87 -20.97
N ILE A 22 4.25 -10.73 -21.38
CA ILE A 22 3.69 -10.56 -22.73
C ILE A 22 4.81 -10.11 -23.68
N VAL A 23 5.04 -10.86 -24.76
CA VAL A 23 6.00 -10.48 -25.81
C VAL A 23 5.50 -9.23 -26.53
N VAL A 24 6.23 -8.13 -26.40
CA VAL A 24 5.91 -6.83 -27.03
C VAL A 24 6.71 -6.62 -28.32
N ARG A 25 7.92 -7.17 -28.39
CA ARG A 25 8.82 -7.01 -29.54
C ARG A 25 9.71 -8.24 -29.67
N THR A 26 9.98 -8.64 -30.90
CA THR A 26 10.99 -9.65 -31.22
C THR A 26 11.98 -9.08 -32.23
N ALA A 27 13.26 -9.39 -32.06
CA ALA A 27 14.35 -8.96 -32.93
C ALA A 27 15.34 -10.11 -33.14
N ARG A 28 16.07 -10.09 -34.25
CA ARG A 28 17.21 -10.99 -34.47
C ARG A 28 18.48 -10.37 -33.90
N GLY A 29 19.34 -11.21 -33.33
CA GLY A 29 20.65 -10.79 -32.84
C GLY A 29 21.54 -10.27 -33.97
N GLY A 30 22.56 -9.52 -33.58
CA GLY A 30 23.46 -8.83 -34.47
C GLY A 30 24.21 -7.71 -33.77
N PRO A 31 25.27 -7.16 -34.40
CA PRO A 31 26.08 -6.11 -33.80
C PRO A 31 25.21 -4.90 -33.44
N ASN A 32 25.31 -4.44 -32.19
CA ASN A 32 24.60 -3.30 -31.62
C ASN A 32 23.07 -3.40 -31.53
N VAL A 33 22.45 -4.54 -31.86
CA VAL A 33 20.97 -4.66 -31.80
C VAL A 33 20.45 -4.58 -30.37
N LEU A 34 21.02 -5.37 -29.45
CA LEU A 34 20.62 -5.33 -28.03
C LEU A 34 20.93 -3.97 -27.39
N ALA A 35 22.09 -3.37 -27.72
CA ALA A 35 22.46 -2.05 -27.24
C ALA A 35 21.48 -0.96 -27.69
N GLY A 36 21.01 -1.02 -28.94
CA GLY A 36 19.97 -0.15 -29.47
C GLY A 36 18.64 -0.32 -28.73
N ILE A 37 18.20 -1.57 -28.52
CA ILE A 37 16.97 -1.86 -27.75
C ILE A 37 17.08 -1.30 -26.33
N LEU A 38 18.20 -1.51 -25.63
CA LEU A 38 18.38 -0.97 -24.29
C LEU A 38 18.41 0.56 -24.25
N SER A 39 18.99 1.20 -25.28
CA SER A 39 18.96 2.66 -25.42
C SER A 39 17.55 3.19 -25.66
N ASP A 40 16.73 2.51 -26.47
CA ASP A 40 15.32 2.85 -26.66
C ASP A 40 14.57 2.75 -25.32
N LEU A 41 14.75 1.64 -24.58
CA LEU A 41 14.02 1.39 -23.33
C LEU A 41 14.31 2.41 -22.23
N LYS A 42 15.52 2.99 -22.19
CA LYS A 42 15.85 4.10 -21.28
C LYS A 42 14.96 5.33 -21.49
N GLN A 43 14.41 5.54 -22.68
CA GLN A 43 13.56 6.70 -23.00
C GLN A 43 12.10 6.51 -22.57
N TYR A 44 11.64 5.28 -22.30
CA TYR A 44 10.22 4.94 -22.14
C TYR A 44 9.82 4.40 -20.76
N THR A 45 10.64 4.57 -19.70
CA THR A 45 10.36 4.05 -18.34
C THR A 45 9.90 2.58 -18.32
N PHE A 46 10.46 1.75 -19.21
CA PHE A 46 9.98 0.40 -19.44
C PHE A 46 10.23 -0.53 -18.25
N THR A 47 9.25 -1.36 -17.89
CA THR A 47 9.37 -2.39 -16.85
C THR A 47 9.02 -3.77 -17.42
N GLY A 48 9.94 -4.73 -17.27
CA GLY A 48 9.81 -6.09 -17.80
C GLY A 48 11.16 -6.80 -17.91
N TYR A 49 11.35 -7.66 -18.91
CA TYR A 49 12.65 -8.28 -19.17
C TYR A 49 12.93 -8.46 -20.66
N VAL A 50 14.21 -8.47 -21.02
CA VAL A 50 14.70 -8.88 -22.33
C VAL A 50 15.18 -10.31 -22.24
N LYS A 51 14.70 -11.17 -23.14
CA LYS A 51 15.10 -12.56 -23.26
C LYS A 51 15.94 -12.77 -24.50
N VAL A 52 17.15 -13.29 -24.37
CA VAL A 52 18.06 -13.59 -25.48
C VAL A 52 18.21 -15.10 -25.59
N ILE A 53 17.88 -15.67 -26.74
CA ILE A 53 17.90 -17.12 -26.98
C ILE A 53 18.87 -17.40 -28.12
N LEU A 54 19.87 -18.25 -27.88
CA LEU A 54 20.78 -18.73 -28.93
C LEU A 54 20.76 -20.26 -28.94
N LYS A 55 20.49 -20.85 -30.11
CA LYS A 55 20.49 -22.30 -30.31
C LYS A 55 21.48 -22.66 -31.42
N LYS A 56 22.48 -23.46 -31.08
CA LYS A 56 23.47 -24.04 -31.99
C LYS A 56 23.44 -25.57 -31.88
N GLU A 57 24.06 -26.26 -32.83
CA GLU A 57 23.98 -27.73 -32.93
C GLU A 57 24.43 -28.46 -31.65
N SER A 58 25.43 -27.94 -30.94
CA SER A 58 26.01 -28.56 -29.74
C SER A 58 25.68 -27.85 -28.42
N MET A 59 25.02 -26.69 -28.46
CA MET A 59 24.69 -25.90 -27.28
C MET A 59 23.45 -25.01 -27.46
N SER A 60 22.74 -24.75 -26.38
CA SER A 60 21.70 -23.72 -26.30
C SER A 60 21.89 -22.85 -25.07
N SER A 61 21.61 -21.57 -25.22
CA SER A 61 21.64 -20.62 -24.12
C SER A 61 20.38 -19.76 -24.09
N THR A 62 20.03 -19.31 -22.90
CA THR A 62 18.92 -18.38 -22.66
C THR A 62 19.31 -17.38 -21.58
N GLY A 63 19.36 -16.12 -21.98
CA GLY A 63 19.61 -14.96 -21.16
C GLY A 63 18.33 -14.22 -20.79
N TYR A 64 18.24 -13.72 -19.57
CA TYR A 64 17.19 -12.84 -19.09
C TYR A 64 17.83 -11.59 -18.50
N LEU A 65 17.40 -10.43 -18.96
CA LEU A 65 17.84 -9.13 -18.49
C LEU A 65 16.61 -8.36 -17.99
N VAL A 66 16.46 -8.22 -16.67
CA VAL A 66 15.32 -7.53 -16.06
C VAL A 66 15.54 -6.04 -16.19
N ILE A 67 14.56 -5.35 -16.78
CA ILE A 67 14.56 -3.91 -17.01
C ILE A 67 13.53 -3.28 -16.09
N ASP A 68 13.94 -2.27 -15.34
CA ASP A 68 13.12 -1.51 -14.42
C ASP A 68 13.34 -0.03 -14.69
N GLN A 69 12.26 0.69 -14.95
CA GLN A 69 12.30 2.10 -15.40
C GLN A 69 13.29 2.37 -16.55
N GLY A 70 13.40 1.42 -17.49
CA GLY A 70 14.30 1.52 -18.65
C GLY A 70 15.77 1.17 -18.36
N MET A 71 16.12 0.82 -17.13
CA MET A 71 17.48 0.43 -16.73
C MET A 71 17.58 -1.07 -16.44
N PRO A 72 18.63 -1.77 -16.92
CA PRO A 72 18.88 -3.14 -16.51
C PRO A 72 19.23 -3.21 -15.02
N THR A 73 18.50 -4.03 -14.26
CA THR A 73 18.70 -4.17 -12.81
C THR A 73 19.14 -5.56 -12.38
N MET A 74 18.80 -6.58 -13.17
CA MET A 74 19.17 -7.96 -12.88
C MET A 74 19.50 -8.70 -14.17
N SER A 75 20.39 -9.69 -14.11
CA SER A 75 20.60 -10.60 -15.23
C SER A 75 20.77 -12.05 -14.78
N ILE A 76 20.25 -12.96 -15.59
CA ILE A 76 20.31 -14.41 -15.39
C ILE A 76 20.63 -15.05 -16.73
N TYR A 77 21.57 -15.99 -16.76
CA TYR A 77 21.98 -16.68 -17.98
C TYR A 77 22.04 -18.18 -17.76
N GLN A 78 21.30 -18.92 -18.57
CA GLN A 78 21.29 -20.38 -18.58
C GLN A 78 22.00 -20.91 -19.82
N PHE A 79 22.91 -21.84 -19.63
CA PHE A 79 23.67 -22.49 -20.69
C PHE A 79 23.51 -24.01 -20.61
N GLU A 80 23.26 -24.65 -21.75
CA GLU A 80 23.12 -26.10 -21.89
C GLU A 80 23.98 -26.59 -23.05
N LYS A 81 24.91 -27.51 -22.80
CA LYS A 81 25.75 -28.17 -23.83
C LYS A 81 25.36 -29.64 -23.92
N ARG A 82 25.11 -30.14 -25.14
CA ARG A 82 24.56 -31.49 -25.36
C ARG A 82 25.62 -32.58 -25.63
N GLU A 83 26.81 -32.21 -26.13
CA GLU A 83 27.90 -33.18 -26.42
C GLU A 83 29.29 -32.61 -26.11
N PRO A 84 30.28 -33.44 -25.68
CA PRO A 84 30.25 -34.88 -25.39
C PRO A 84 29.84 -35.23 -23.94
N ARG A 85 29.49 -34.23 -23.12
CA ARG A 85 28.86 -34.40 -21.79
C ARG A 85 27.78 -33.34 -21.65
N GLU A 86 26.63 -33.74 -21.11
CA GLU A 86 25.52 -32.83 -20.83
C GLU A 86 25.90 -31.91 -19.67
N ILE A 87 26.01 -30.61 -19.93
CA ILE A 87 26.37 -29.60 -18.93
C ILE A 87 25.30 -28.53 -18.95
N LYS A 88 24.62 -28.35 -17.81
CA LYS A 88 23.70 -27.24 -17.56
C LYS A 88 24.30 -26.33 -16.50
N ARG A 89 24.41 -25.03 -16.80
CA ARG A 89 24.93 -24.01 -15.88
C ARG A 89 24.02 -22.80 -15.87
N ILE A 90 23.82 -22.22 -14.69
CA ILE A 90 23.09 -20.98 -14.48
C ILE A 90 24.08 -19.97 -13.90
N TYR A 91 24.10 -18.78 -14.47
CA TYR A 91 24.90 -17.64 -14.03
C TYR A 91 23.96 -16.49 -13.69
N ALA A 92 24.33 -15.66 -12.72
CA ALA A 92 23.54 -14.53 -12.25
C ALA A 92 24.45 -13.31 -12.02
N GLY A 93 23.89 -12.09 -12.07
CA GLY A 93 24.63 -10.83 -11.85
C GLY A 93 25.56 -10.44 -13.01
N ASP A 94 26.66 -9.74 -12.75
CA ASP A 94 27.48 -9.14 -13.83
C ASP A 94 28.08 -10.16 -14.82
N LYS A 95 28.33 -11.39 -14.35
CA LYS A 95 28.83 -12.48 -15.20
C LYS A 95 27.80 -12.91 -16.25
N SER A 96 26.52 -13.00 -15.88
CA SER A 96 25.46 -13.31 -16.85
C SER A 96 25.28 -12.20 -17.87
N MET A 97 25.41 -10.93 -17.47
CA MET A 97 25.28 -9.79 -18.40
C MET A 97 26.28 -9.88 -19.55
N ARG A 98 27.54 -10.26 -19.29
CA ARG A 98 28.55 -10.45 -20.33
C ARG A 98 28.17 -11.55 -21.33
N PHE A 99 27.72 -12.70 -20.84
CA PHE A 99 27.29 -13.80 -21.72
C PHE A 99 26.05 -13.45 -22.56
N ILE A 100 25.10 -12.70 -21.99
CA ILE A 100 23.92 -12.21 -22.72
C ILE A 100 24.33 -11.24 -23.83
N LEU A 101 25.26 -10.32 -23.55
CA LEU A 101 25.77 -9.39 -24.54
C LEU A 101 26.50 -10.12 -25.67
N GLU A 102 27.38 -11.07 -25.35
CA GLU A 102 28.09 -11.90 -26.34
C GLU A 102 27.12 -12.68 -27.24
N ASP A 103 26.15 -13.38 -26.65
CA ASP A 103 25.18 -14.17 -27.41
C ASP A 103 24.28 -13.29 -28.29
N SER A 104 23.95 -12.07 -27.84
CA SER A 104 23.12 -11.14 -28.61
C SER A 104 23.78 -10.63 -29.90
N GLN A 105 25.10 -10.73 -30.02
CA GLN A 105 25.82 -10.36 -31.24
C GLN A 105 25.67 -11.41 -32.35
N ASP A 106 25.31 -12.64 -32.01
CA ASP A 106 25.14 -13.72 -32.98
C ASP A 106 23.86 -13.50 -33.80
N ARG A 107 23.99 -13.62 -35.13
CA ARG A 107 22.85 -13.45 -36.05
C ARG A 107 21.77 -14.54 -35.91
N GLN A 108 22.11 -15.66 -35.28
CA GLN A 108 21.17 -16.74 -34.96
C GLN A 108 20.44 -16.53 -33.63
N ALA A 109 20.81 -15.53 -32.83
CA ALA A 109 20.12 -15.22 -31.59
C ALA A 109 18.75 -14.59 -31.85
N ILE A 110 17.79 -14.88 -30.97
CA ILE A 110 16.47 -14.26 -30.94
C ILE A 110 16.38 -13.44 -29.65
N ILE A 111 16.03 -12.16 -29.79
CA ILE A 111 15.86 -11.23 -28.68
C ILE A 111 14.36 -10.92 -28.56
N GLU A 112 13.76 -11.22 -27.41
CA GLU A 112 12.35 -10.98 -27.13
C GLU A 112 12.22 -9.97 -25.98
N LEU A 113 11.37 -8.97 -26.14
CA LEU A 113 11.03 -8.02 -25.11
C LEU A 113 9.71 -8.42 -24.47
N HIS A 114 9.72 -8.66 -23.16
CA HIS A 114 8.58 -9.09 -22.38
C HIS A 114 8.18 -7.98 -21.40
N SER A 115 6.91 -7.58 -21.40
CA SER A 115 6.37 -6.55 -20.50
C SER A 115 5.39 -7.13 -19.47
N ARG A 116 4.97 -6.29 -18.50
CA ARG A 116 4.01 -6.61 -17.44
C ARG A 116 4.50 -7.68 -16.46
N VAL A 117 5.81 -7.73 -16.22
CA VAL A 117 6.38 -8.54 -15.14
C VAL A 117 7.02 -7.60 -14.14
N PRO A 118 6.47 -7.48 -12.91
CA PRO A 118 7.05 -6.63 -11.88
C PRO A 118 8.43 -7.15 -11.46
N LYS A 119 9.36 -6.24 -11.19
CA LYS A 119 10.71 -6.59 -10.71
C LYS A 119 10.67 -7.37 -9.39
N GLU A 120 9.65 -7.12 -8.57
CA GLU A 120 9.42 -7.77 -7.28
C GLU A 120 9.30 -9.30 -7.42
N GLU A 121 8.78 -9.81 -8.55
CA GLU A 121 8.70 -11.24 -8.80
C GLU A 121 10.07 -11.87 -9.09
N PHE A 122 10.98 -11.11 -9.69
CA PHE A 122 12.37 -11.53 -9.91
C PHE A 122 13.21 -11.38 -8.64
N ASP A 123 13.05 -10.29 -7.88
CA ASP A 123 13.75 -10.05 -6.62
C ASP A 123 13.45 -11.13 -5.57
N ARG A 124 12.20 -11.63 -5.53
CA ARG A 124 11.81 -12.74 -4.63
C ARG A 124 12.42 -14.08 -5.05
N ARG A 125 12.62 -14.32 -6.35
CA ARG A 125 13.04 -15.63 -6.89
C ARG A 125 14.55 -15.75 -7.10
N PHE A 126 15.23 -14.64 -7.39
CA PHE A 126 16.64 -14.60 -7.77
C PHE A 126 17.38 -13.44 -7.10
N PRO A 127 17.50 -13.42 -5.75
CA PRO A 127 18.14 -12.32 -5.02
C PRO A 127 19.61 -12.08 -5.42
N ASP A 128 20.33 -13.12 -5.85
CA ASP A 128 21.74 -13.06 -6.27
C ASP A 128 21.94 -12.57 -7.72
N ALA A 129 20.86 -12.26 -8.45
CA ALA A 129 20.92 -11.85 -9.86
C ALA A 129 21.04 -10.34 -10.08
N LYS A 130 21.13 -9.55 -9.00
CA LYS A 130 21.26 -8.09 -9.06
C LYS A 130 22.58 -7.67 -9.69
N LEU A 131 22.51 -6.63 -10.53
CA LEU A 131 23.68 -5.95 -11.06
C LEU A 131 24.18 -4.91 -10.04
N LEU A 132 25.49 -4.77 -9.88
CA LEU A 132 26.09 -3.71 -9.06
C LEU A 132 25.93 -2.36 -9.80
N GLU A 133 25.64 -1.27 -9.08
CA GLU A 133 25.32 0.05 -9.64
C GLU A 133 26.19 0.43 -10.85
N MET A 134 25.54 0.56 -12.02
CA MET A 134 26.17 0.71 -13.34
C MET A 134 26.19 2.18 -13.82
N ASP A 135 26.70 3.11 -13.01
CA ASP A 135 26.74 4.53 -13.41
C ASP A 135 27.87 4.88 -14.42
N SER A 136 28.67 3.90 -14.86
CA SER A 136 29.76 4.18 -15.82
C SER A 136 30.20 3.00 -16.69
N ILE A 137 29.28 2.17 -17.19
CA ILE A 137 29.63 1.14 -18.18
C ILE A 137 29.30 1.65 -19.58
N ASP A 138 30.35 2.07 -20.29
CA ASP A 138 30.32 2.20 -21.75
C ASP A 138 30.06 0.81 -22.34
N LEU A 139 28.83 0.56 -22.81
CA LEU A 139 28.40 -0.70 -23.43
C LEU A 139 29.32 -1.11 -24.59
N GLN A 140 30.08 -0.18 -25.20
CA GLN A 140 31.07 -0.48 -26.24
C GLN A 140 32.38 -1.06 -25.70
N SER A 141 32.74 -0.80 -24.44
CA SER A 141 33.97 -1.30 -23.81
C SER A 141 33.92 -2.80 -23.49
N LEU A 142 32.71 -3.34 -23.25
CA LEU A 142 32.46 -4.76 -22.97
C LEU A 142 32.48 -5.66 -24.21
N LEU A 143 32.55 -5.09 -25.43
CA LEU A 143 32.48 -5.84 -26.70
C LEU A 143 33.87 -6.06 -27.35
N ARG A 144 34.98 -5.61 -26.73
CA ARG A 144 36.32 -5.81 -27.27
C ARG A 144 36.88 -7.19 -26.85
N PRO A 145 37.44 -7.99 -27.78
CA PRO A 145 38.11 -9.23 -27.42
C PRO A 145 39.38 -8.95 -26.60
N PRO A 146 39.78 -9.85 -25.68
CA PRO A 146 40.97 -9.65 -24.87
C PRO A 146 42.23 -9.66 -25.76
N GLU A 147 42.95 -8.53 -25.78
CA GLU A 147 44.25 -8.45 -26.43
C GLU A 147 45.26 -9.32 -25.67
N LYS A 148 45.79 -10.34 -26.37
CA LYS A 148 46.91 -11.15 -25.91
C LYS A 148 48.14 -10.26 -25.76
N GLY A 149 48.65 -10.16 -24.55
CA GLY A 149 49.93 -9.54 -24.26
C GLY A 149 51.06 -10.21 -25.06
N VAL A 150 51.70 -9.43 -25.93
CA VAL A 150 53.01 -9.73 -26.49
C VAL A 150 54.01 -8.84 -25.76
N VAL A 151 54.98 -9.51 -25.12
CA VAL A 151 56.09 -8.89 -24.40
C VAL A 151 57.22 -8.58 -25.36
N GLY A 152 57.73 -7.35 -25.27
CA GLY A 152 59.11 -6.95 -25.57
C GLY A 152 59.34 -6.21 -26.91
N PRO A 153 60.46 -5.48 -27.09
CA PRO A 153 61.57 -5.21 -26.16
C PRO A 153 61.84 -3.71 -25.91
N LYS A 154 62.67 -3.43 -24.89
CA LYS A 154 63.32 -2.14 -24.64
C LYS A 154 64.39 -1.88 -25.72
N GLU A 155 64.41 -0.69 -26.31
CA GLU A 155 65.61 -0.17 -27.00
C GLU A 155 65.91 1.28 -26.64
N LYS A 156 67.21 1.51 -26.48
CA LYS A 156 67.91 2.77 -26.21
C LYS A 156 68.29 3.44 -27.54
N ALA A 157 68.30 4.77 -27.58
CA ALA A 157 69.28 5.62 -28.27
C ALA A 157 69.09 7.06 -27.74
N LYS A 158 70.05 7.77 -27.13
CA LYS A 158 71.35 8.33 -27.56
C LYS A 158 71.27 9.43 -28.63
N GLY A 159 71.86 10.57 -28.26
CA GLY A 159 72.37 11.68 -29.09
C GLY A 159 71.72 13.01 -28.70
N GLU A 160 72.37 14.15 -28.50
CA GLU A 160 73.76 14.69 -28.48
C GLU A 160 73.64 15.97 -27.60
N GLU A 161 74.66 16.50 -26.91
CA GLU A 161 75.63 17.47 -27.46
C GLU A 161 76.61 17.90 -26.35
N ALA A 162 77.73 18.47 -26.80
CA ALA A 162 79.01 18.65 -26.13
C ALA A 162 79.11 19.76 -25.06
N GLU A 163 80.04 19.58 -24.12
CA GLU A 163 80.69 20.68 -23.40
C GLU A 163 81.53 21.55 -24.36
N PRO A 164 81.64 22.86 -24.09
CA PRO A 164 82.96 23.36 -23.71
C PRO A 164 82.94 24.26 -22.46
N ALA A 165 84.15 24.48 -21.96
CA ALA A 165 84.55 25.01 -20.66
C ALA A 165 84.31 26.54 -20.45
N PRO A 166 84.44 27.05 -19.20
CA PRO A 166 83.99 28.37 -18.71
C PRO A 166 85.04 29.47 -19.07
N PRO A 167 84.89 30.78 -18.79
CA PRO A 167 84.25 31.38 -17.60
C PRO A 167 83.48 32.69 -17.84
N GLU A 168 82.75 33.17 -16.83
CA GLU A 168 82.68 34.60 -16.46
C GLU A 168 81.68 34.82 -15.30
N GLU A 169 82.00 35.81 -14.47
CA GLU A 169 81.41 36.11 -13.17
C GLU A 169 79.87 36.15 -13.20
N LYS A 170 79.23 35.16 -12.56
CA LYS A 170 77.77 35.07 -12.51
C LYS A 170 77.22 36.10 -11.54
N ASP A 171 76.51 37.06 -12.11
CA ASP A 171 75.56 37.89 -11.37
C ASP A 171 74.66 36.99 -10.51
N PRO A 172 74.67 37.13 -9.17
CA PRO A 172 73.95 36.23 -8.28
C PRO A 172 72.43 36.26 -8.52
N VAL A 173 71.89 37.36 -9.07
CA VAL A 173 70.46 37.50 -9.38
C VAL A 173 70.10 36.67 -10.62
N LEU A 174 70.95 36.65 -11.64
CA LEU A 174 70.72 35.86 -12.86
C LEU A 174 70.82 34.35 -12.60
N ALA A 175 71.74 33.94 -11.73
CA ALA A 175 71.88 32.54 -11.31
C ALA A 175 70.60 32.01 -10.63
N GLU A 176 69.95 32.84 -9.80
CA GLU A 176 68.69 32.51 -9.15
C GLU A 176 67.49 32.48 -10.12
N ILE A 177 67.42 33.40 -11.09
CA ILE A 177 66.38 33.40 -12.14
C ILE A 177 66.46 32.13 -12.99
N LEU A 178 67.68 31.73 -13.39
CA LEU A 178 67.90 30.51 -14.16
C LEU A 178 67.60 29.24 -13.35
N GLU A 179 67.78 29.26 -12.03
CA GLU A 179 67.38 28.16 -11.14
C GLU A 179 65.86 27.98 -11.09
N LEU A 180 65.10 29.07 -11.06
CA LEU A 180 63.64 29.03 -11.13
C LEU A 180 63.13 28.47 -12.47
N ARG A 181 63.81 28.80 -13.58
CA ARG A 181 63.53 28.19 -14.90
C ARG A 181 63.77 26.69 -14.91
N ARG A 182 64.85 26.22 -14.27
CA ARG A 182 65.15 24.78 -14.10
C ARG A 182 64.10 24.05 -13.28
N GLN A 183 63.45 24.74 -12.35
CA GLN A 183 62.33 24.22 -11.56
C GLN A 183 60.99 24.23 -12.32
N GLY A 184 60.96 24.72 -13.57
CA GLY A 184 59.79 24.66 -14.46
C GLY A 184 58.90 25.91 -14.42
N TYR A 185 59.30 27.00 -13.75
CA TYR A 185 58.54 28.24 -13.68
C TYR A 185 58.81 29.17 -14.87
N ILE A 186 57.79 29.92 -15.32
CA ILE A 186 57.87 30.85 -16.45
C ILE A 186 58.52 32.18 -16.02
N VAL A 187 59.80 32.36 -16.30
CA VAL A 187 60.59 33.51 -15.81
C VAL A 187 60.95 34.55 -16.88
N ASP A 188 60.33 34.51 -18.07
CA ASP A 188 60.72 35.34 -19.23
C ASP A 188 60.65 36.86 -18.93
N GLU A 189 59.69 37.31 -18.10
CA GLU A 189 59.59 38.72 -17.67
C GLU A 189 60.71 39.13 -16.71
N LEU A 190 61.14 38.23 -15.81
CA LEU A 190 62.24 38.46 -14.87
C LEU A 190 63.59 38.53 -15.58
N GLU A 191 63.80 37.69 -16.60
CA GLU A 191 65.00 37.71 -17.44
C GLU A 191 65.09 39.04 -18.22
N LYS A 192 63.96 39.49 -18.78
CA LYS A 192 63.86 40.78 -19.48
C LYS A 192 64.11 41.95 -18.52
N LEU A 193 63.55 41.95 -17.32
CA LEU A 193 63.78 42.99 -16.31
C LEU A 193 65.25 43.02 -15.84
N HIS A 194 65.87 41.85 -15.67
CA HIS A 194 67.28 41.74 -15.28
C HIS A 194 68.22 42.37 -16.32
N SER A 195 67.91 42.21 -17.61
CA SER A 195 68.68 42.85 -18.69
C SER A 195 68.57 44.38 -18.73
N GLN A 196 67.53 44.96 -18.12
CA GLN A 196 67.25 46.40 -18.14
C GLN A 196 67.67 47.11 -16.85
N ASN A 197 67.37 46.55 -15.69
CA ASN A 197 67.66 47.15 -14.38
C ASN A 197 67.91 46.08 -13.31
N LYS A 198 69.18 45.83 -12.99
CA LYS A 198 69.60 44.79 -12.03
C LYS A 198 69.06 44.97 -10.62
N ALA A 199 68.92 46.22 -10.14
CA ALA A 199 68.44 46.51 -8.79
C ALA A 199 66.93 46.26 -8.65
N GLU A 200 66.18 46.54 -9.72
CA GLU A 200 64.73 46.33 -9.80
C GLU A 200 64.40 44.85 -9.98
N ALA A 201 65.18 44.13 -10.80
CA ALA A 201 65.07 42.68 -10.97
C ALA A 201 65.27 41.92 -9.64
N LYS A 202 66.18 42.37 -8.76
CA LYS A 202 66.35 41.76 -7.43
C LYS A 202 65.12 41.92 -6.53
N ARG A 203 64.42 43.06 -6.61
CA ARG A 203 63.18 43.31 -5.84
C ARG A 203 62.01 42.50 -6.38
N GLU A 204 61.86 42.44 -7.71
CA GLU A 204 60.80 41.63 -8.34
C GLU A 204 61.04 40.13 -8.17
N LEU A 205 62.30 39.66 -8.19
CA LEU A 205 62.64 38.27 -7.88
C LEU A 205 62.20 37.85 -6.47
N ALA A 206 62.32 38.74 -5.48
CA ALA A 206 61.87 38.47 -4.12
C ALA A 206 60.33 38.30 -4.04
N LYS A 207 59.57 39.19 -4.70
CA LYS A 207 58.11 39.07 -4.80
C LYS A 207 57.68 37.83 -5.58
N TYR A 208 58.43 37.47 -6.62
CA TYR A 208 58.15 36.30 -7.44
C TYR A 208 58.35 35.00 -6.66
N LYS A 209 59.37 34.92 -5.79
CA LYS A 209 59.57 33.79 -4.86
C LYS A 209 58.43 33.66 -3.85
N GLU A 210 57.91 34.78 -3.34
CA GLU A 210 56.75 34.78 -2.44
C GLU A 210 55.50 34.21 -3.12
N LYS A 211 55.25 34.59 -4.38
CA LYS A 211 54.16 34.01 -5.20
C LYS A 211 54.33 32.50 -5.42
N ILE A 212 55.55 32.01 -5.59
CA ILE A 212 55.84 30.57 -5.71
C ILE A 212 55.50 29.81 -4.42
N GLU A 213 55.82 30.36 -3.25
CA GLU A 213 55.44 29.72 -1.97
C GLU A 213 53.92 29.62 -1.80
N GLU A 214 53.19 30.66 -2.22
CA GLU A 214 51.73 30.67 -2.18
C GLU A 214 51.11 29.67 -3.16
N LEU A 215 51.68 29.51 -4.37
CA LEU A 215 51.27 28.48 -5.32
C LEU A 215 51.49 27.06 -4.78
N LYS A 216 52.64 26.78 -4.15
CA LYS A 216 52.91 25.48 -3.49
C LYS A 216 51.91 25.19 -2.37
N LYS A 217 51.42 26.22 -1.68
CA LYS A 217 50.39 26.07 -0.64
C LYS A 217 49.02 25.74 -1.26
N LEU A 218 48.66 26.37 -2.37
CA LEU A 218 47.44 26.07 -3.12
C LEU A 218 47.47 24.65 -3.70
N GLU A 219 48.60 24.22 -4.24
CA GLU A 219 48.80 22.86 -4.78
C GLU A 219 48.51 21.78 -3.72
N ARG A 220 49.07 21.91 -2.51
CA ARG A 220 48.80 20.98 -1.40
C ARG A 220 47.32 20.95 -1.00
N GLN A 221 46.65 22.09 -1.05
CA GLN A 221 45.22 22.15 -0.74
C GLN A 221 44.38 21.52 -1.85
N LEU A 222 44.77 21.68 -3.12
CA LEU A 222 44.14 21.06 -4.27
C LEU A 222 44.23 19.53 -4.19
N ASP A 223 45.38 18.99 -3.79
CA ASP A 223 45.61 17.55 -3.62
C ASP A 223 44.79 16.93 -2.48
N SER A 224 44.40 17.73 -1.50
CA SER A 224 43.59 17.28 -0.36
C SER A 224 42.08 17.25 -0.63
N LEU A 225 41.62 17.76 -1.78
CA LEU A 225 40.20 17.81 -2.12
C LEU A 225 39.70 16.48 -2.72
N PRO A 226 38.43 16.10 -2.48
CA PRO A 226 37.81 14.96 -3.16
C PRO A 226 37.75 15.21 -4.67
N GLN A 227 38.26 14.26 -5.46
CA GLN A 227 38.43 14.43 -6.91
C GLN A 227 37.19 14.00 -7.72
N VAL A 228 36.31 13.19 -7.15
CA VAL A 228 35.16 12.58 -7.84
C VAL A 228 34.23 13.66 -8.39
N GLY A 229 34.10 13.73 -9.72
CA GLY A 229 33.24 14.69 -10.43
C GLY A 229 33.88 16.03 -10.80
N PHE A 230 35.13 16.28 -10.39
CA PHE A 230 35.84 17.56 -10.66
C PHE A 230 37.26 17.36 -11.23
N GLU A 231 37.58 16.17 -11.73
CA GLU A 231 38.91 15.78 -12.22
C GLU A 231 39.48 16.73 -13.29
N SER A 232 38.65 17.14 -14.26
CA SER A 232 39.05 18.01 -15.37
C SER A 232 39.39 19.43 -14.88
N GLU A 233 38.62 19.97 -13.94
CA GLU A 233 38.83 21.30 -13.36
C GLU A 233 40.07 21.32 -12.45
N ILE A 234 40.27 20.26 -11.66
CA ILE A 234 41.46 20.08 -10.83
C ILE A 234 42.72 19.98 -11.71
N GLN A 235 42.68 19.21 -12.80
CA GLN A 235 43.82 19.15 -13.74
C GLN A 235 44.09 20.47 -14.45
N ALA A 236 43.05 21.21 -14.84
CA ALA A 236 43.19 22.53 -15.46
C ALA A 236 43.81 23.56 -14.51
N LEU A 237 43.56 23.47 -13.20
CA LEU A 237 44.24 24.28 -12.20
C LEU A 237 45.69 23.85 -12.01
N LYS A 238 45.97 22.54 -11.98
CA LYS A 238 47.34 22.02 -11.83
C LYS A 238 48.27 22.44 -12.97
N SER A 239 47.79 22.47 -14.20
CA SER A 239 48.61 22.88 -15.34
C SER A 239 49.01 24.36 -15.31
N ARG A 240 48.25 25.20 -14.60
CA ARG A 240 48.50 26.64 -14.45
C ARG A 240 49.40 26.99 -13.25
N LEU A 241 49.66 26.05 -12.34
CA LEU A 241 50.50 26.27 -11.15
C LEU A 241 51.98 26.61 -11.47
N ASN A 242 52.41 26.39 -12.71
CA ASN A 242 53.77 26.71 -13.18
C ASN A 242 53.93 28.19 -13.58
N ASP A 243 52.85 28.98 -13.56
CA ASP A 243 52.84 30.41 -13.88
C ASP A 243 52.51 31.28 -12.66
N PRO A 244 53.54 31.82 -11.95
CA PRO A 244 53.37 32.76 -10.84
C PRO A 244 52.68 34.08 -11.19
N SER A 245 52.57 34.44 -12.47
CA SER A 245 51.86 35.66 -12.88
C SER A 245 50.33 35.49 -12.80
N ASP A 246 49.81 34.26 -12.87
CA ASP A 246 48.38 33.94 -12.91
C ASP A 246 47.76 33.63 -11.53
N ILE A 247 48.50 33.86 -10.45
CA ILE A 247 48.17 33.46 -9.08
C ILE A 247 46.78 33.96 -8.60
N ASP A 248 46.39 35.17 -8.97
CA ASP A 248 45.10 35.76 -8.56
C ASP A 248 43.90 35.06 -9.23
N ARG A 249 44.06 34.63 -10.48
CA ARG A 249 43.01 33.86 -11.18
C ARG A 249 42.94 32.44 -10.64
N ILE A 250 44.08 31.79 -10.42
CA ILE A 250 44.16 30.45 -9.80
C ILE A 250 43.48 30.46 -8.43
N ARG A 251 43.69 31.50 -7.62
CA ARG A 251 43.07 31.66 -6.30
C ARG A 251 41.55 31.80 -6.38
N THR A 252 41.05 32.55 -7.36
CA THR A 252 39.61 32.76 -7.56
C THR A 252 38.92 31.47 -8.01
N ASP A 253 39.52 30.80 -9.00
CA ASP A 253 39.03 29.52 -9.54
C ASP A 253 39.05 28.42 -8.47
N PHE A 254 40.11 28.37 -7.65
CA PHE A 254 40.20 27.44 -6.52
C PHE A 254 39.11 27.64 -5.47
N ALA A 255 38.81 28.90 -5.10
CA ALA A 255 37.75 29.20 -4.15
C ALA A 255 36.37 28.79 -4.67
N SER A 256 36.10 29.03 -5.96
CA SER A 256 34.86 28.61 -6.64
C SER A 256 34.70 27.09 -6.65
N LEU A 257 35.77 26.36 -7.00
CA LEU A 257 35.79 24.89 -7.01
C LEU A 257 35.52 24.31 -5.61
N LYS A 258 36.16 24.86 -4.58
CA LYS A 258 35.99 24.41 -3.19
C LYS A 258 34.56 24.55 -2.69
N GLU A 259 33.88 25.64 -3.05
CA GLU A 259 32.48 25.88 -2.68
C GLU A 259 31.53 24.91 -3.39
N ARG A 260 31.76 24.61 -4.68
CA ARG A 260 30.98 23.64 -5.45
C ARG A 260 31.11 22.21 -4.90
N ILE A 261 32.34 21.79 -4.60
CA ILE A 261 32.61 20.48 -3.97
C ILE A 261 31.87 20.37 -2.63
N LYS A 262 31.92 21.42 -1.81
CA LYS A 262 31.23 21.44 -0.52
C LYS A 262 29.72 21.26 -0.66
N ARG A 263 29.09 21.98 -1.60
CA ARG A 263 27.65 21.87 -1.86
C ARG A 263 27.24 20.48 -2.35
N GLN A 264 28.04 19.86 -3.22
CA GLN A 264 27.75 18.52 -3.71
C GLN A 264 27.79 17.48 -2.58
N ILE A 265 28.77 17.55 -1.68
CA ILE A 265 28.85 16.65 -0.52
C ILE A 265 27.63 16.80 0.41
N GLU A 266 27.16 18.03 0.64
CA GLU A 266 25.96 18.27 1.44
C GLU A 266 24.69 17.70 0.79
N GLN A 267 24.55 17.86 -0.54
CA GLN A 267 23.42 17.30 -1.29
C GLN A 267 23.41 15.76 -1.28
N THR A 268 24.56 15.12 -1.46
CA THR A 268 24.67 13.65 -1.42
C THR A 268 24.28 13.10 -0.04
N LYS A 269 24.73 13.73 1.05
CA LYS A 269 24.36 13.31 2.42
C LYS A 269 22.87 13.45 2.73
N LEU A 270 22.22 14.47 2.18
CA LEU A 270 20.76 14.65 2.32
C LEU A 270 20.00 13.56 1.56
N ALA A 271 20.43 13.24 0.33
CA ALA A 271 19.83 12.17 -0.47
C ALA A 271 19.99 10.79 0.19
N GLU A 272 21.17 10.48 0.72
CA GLU A 272 21.42 9.22 1.45
C GLU A 272 20.48 9.04 2.65
N LYS A 273 20.26 10.09 3.45
CA LYS A 273 19.32 10.04 4.57
C LYS A 273 17.89 9.78 4.13
N MET A 274 17.43 10.44 3.06
CA MET A 274 16.08 10.23 2.53
C MET A 274 15.88 8.79 2.03
N ILE A 275 16.89 8.23 1.36
CA ILE A 275 16.86 6.84 0.88
C ILE A 275 16.83 5.85 2.05
N GLU A 276 17.60 6.10 3.12
CA GLU A 276 17.61 5.23 4.29
C GLU A 276 16.25 5.20 5.01
N GLU A 277 15.58 6.35 5.11
CA GLU A 277 14.22 6.46 5.68
C GLU A 277 13.17 5.78 4.79
N ASP A 278 13.24 5.97 3.47
CA ASP A 278 12.33 5.32 2.51
C ASP A 278 12.50 3.79 2.49
N LEU A 279 13.74 3.30 2.59
CA LEU A 279 14.03 1.87 2.67
C LEU A 279 13.46 1.24 3.95
N LYS A 280 13.60 1.92 5.09
CA LYS A 280 13.01 1.47 6.37
C LYS A 280 11.49 1.44 6.31
N ARG A 281 10.86 2.42 5.66
CA ARG A 281 9.41 2.46 5.43
C ARG A 281 8.95 1.29 4.57
N LYS A 282 9.56 1.08 3.40
CA LYS A 282 9.23 -0.02 2.48
C LYS A 282 9.41 -1.41 3.11
N GLN A 283 10.44 -1.60 3.95
CA GLN A 283 10.63 -2.86 4.69
C GLN A 283 9.55 -3.11 5.77
N ARG A 284 9.01 -2.05 6.40
CA ARG A 284 7.91 -2.18 7.35
C ARG A 284 6.61 -2.52 6.63
N ASP A 285 6.30 -1.82 5.54
CA ASP A 285 5.09 -2.03 4.75
C ASP A 285 5.02 -3.44 4.17
N ALA A 286 6.14 -3.98 3.67
CA ALA A 286 6.23 -5.36 3.20
C ALA A 286 5.95 -6.39 4.32
N ARG A 287 6.51 -6.19 5.52
CA ARG A 287 6.27 -7.09 6.67
C ARG A 287 4.83 -7.02 7.17
N VAL A 288 4.19 -5.85 7.09
CA VAL A 288 2.79 -5.67 7.45
C VAL A 288 1.90 -6.45 6.47
N GLY A 289 2.16 -6.36 5.17
CA GLY A 289 1.43 -7.11 4.13
C GLY A 289 1.53 -8.63 4.31
N ASP A 290 2.74 -9.16 4.47
CA ASP A 290 2.96 -10.61 4.64
C ASP A 290 2.29 -11.15 5.91
N LEU A 291 2.23 -10.34 6.98
CA LEU A 291 1.58 -10.70 8.23
C LEU A 291 0.05 -10.56 8.16
N TYR A 292 -0.47 -9.62 7.38
CA TYR A 292 -1.89 -9.52 7.06
C TYR A 292 -2.39 -10.78 6.36
N ASP A 293 -1.62 -11.28 5.40
CA ASP A 293 -1.90 -12.54 4.73
C ASP A 293 -1.82 -13.73 5.70
N LEU A 294 -0.85 -13.74 6.61
CA LEU A 294 -0.72 -14.79 7.63
C LEU A 294 -1.88 -14.78 8.65
N ILE A 295 -2.37 -13.60 9.05
CA ILE A 295 -3.53 -13.44 9.95
C ILE A 295 -4.82 -13.85 9.22
N LEU A 296 -4.98 -13.47 7.96
CA LEU A 296 -6.10 -13.93 7.11
C LEU A 296 -6.07 -15.45 6.91
N GLN A 297 -4.88 -16.06 6.76
CA GLN A 297 -4.72 -17.51 6.71
C GLN A 297 -5.08 -18.18 8.03
N TYR A 298 -4.71 -17.60 9.17
CA TYR A 298 -5.13 -18.09 10.50
C TYR A 298 -6.65 -18.01 10.70
N GLN A 299 -7.30 -16.98 10.15
CA GLN A 299 -8.76 -16.84 10.19
C GLN A 299 -9.49 -17.73 9.17
N ARG A 300 -8.85 -18.08 8.04
CA ARG A 300 -9.42 -18.94 6.99
C ARG A 300 -9.17 -20.44 7.17
N GLY A 301 -8.39 -20.84 8.18
CA GLY A 301 -8.44 -22.19 8.73
C GLY A 301 -7.10 -22.93 8.78
N GLN A 302 -6.80 -23.46 9.97
CA GLN A 302 -5.99 -24.66 10.13
C GLN A 302 -6.81 -25.74 10.85
N ILE A 303 -7.59 -26.49 10.08
CA ILE A 303 -7.85 -27.90 10.43
C ILE A 303 -6.85 -28.71 9.61
N PRO A 304 -5.81 -29.32 10.22
CA PRO A 304 -4.95 -30.27 9.53
C PRO A 304 -5.80 -31.35 8.85
N LYS A 305 -5.55 -31.61 7.56
CA LYS A 305 -6.10 -32.76 6.84
C LYS A 305 -5.64 -34.04 7.55
N GLN A 306 -6.52 -34.62 8.36
CA GLN A 306 -6.36 -35.98 8.88
C GLN A 306 -7.06 -36.97 7.95
N GLU A 307 -6.44 -38.13 7.75
CA GLU A 307 -7.01 -39.25 7.02
C GLU A 307 -8.37 -39.62 7.62
N THR A 308 -9.42 -39.47 6.81
CA THR A 308 -10.81 -39.63 7.23
C THR A 308 -11.17 -41.11 7.38
N LYS A 309 -11.38 -41.57 8.62
CA LYS A 309 -12.04 -42.86 8.88
C LYS A 309 -13.57 -42.66 8.85
N THR A 310 -14.27 -43.56 8.17
CA THR A 310 -15.73 -43.54 8.03
C THR A 310 -16.38 -44.47 9.06
N CYS A 311 -17.53 -44.05 9.59
CA CYS A 311 -18.28 -44.83 10.57
C CYS A 311 -19.02 -46.01 9.93
N GLU A 312 -18.89 -47.19 10.51
CA GLU A 312 -19.53 -48.44 10.06
C GLU A 312 -21.08 -48.42 10.19
N LYS A 313 -21.65 -47.47 10.96
CA LYS A 313 -23.09 -47.40 11.27
C LYS A 313 -23.84 -46.36 10.42
N CYS A 314 -23.25 -45.16 10.29
CA CYS A 314 -23.90 -43.97 9.73
C CYS A 314 -23.26 -43.52 8.40
N GLY A 315 -22.11 -44.10 8.01
CA GLY A 315 -21.33 -43.73 6.82
C GLY A 315 -20.67 -42.35 6.89
N SER A 316 -20.84 -41.58 7.96
CA SER A 316 -20.24 -40.25 8.09
C SER A 316 -18.79 -40.33 8.58
N ILE A 317 -18.04 -39.26 8.31
CA ILE A 317 -16.66 -39.10 8.76
C ILE A 317 -16.65 -39.05 10.29
N LEU A 318 -15.76 -39.82 10.91
CA LEU A 318 -15.54 -39.82 12.37
C LEU A 318 -14.71 -38.60 12.77
N ASP A 319 -15.03 -38.02 13.93
CA ASP A 319 -14.22 -36.94 14.51
C ASP A 319 -12.86 -37.48 15.02
N ARG A 320 -11.97 -36.57 15.45
CA ARG A 320 -10.61 -36.90 15.93
C ARG A 320 -10.55 -37.96 17.03
N ASP A 321 -11.60 -38.07 17.82
CA ASP A 321 -11.73 -39.01 18.94
C ASP A 321 -12.36 -40.35 18.52
N GLY A 322 -12.61 -40.57 17.23
CA GLY A 322 -13.23 -41.80 16.70
C GLY A 322 -14.75 -41.88 16.89
N SER A 323 -15.43 -40.77 17.20
CA SER A 323 -16.90 -40.72 17.38
C SER A 323 -17.64 -40.22 16.14
N CYS A 324 -18.80 -40.81 15.78
CA CYS A 324 -19.68 -40.35 14.66
C CYS A 324 -20.48 -39.10 15.11
N PRO A 325 -20.21 -37.90 14.54
CA PRO A 325 -20.95 -36.68 14.89
C PRO A 325 -22.43 -36.78 14.53
N LYS A 326 -22.77 -37.55 13.49
CA LYS A 326 -24.15 -37.76 13.03
C LYS A 326 -24.98 -38.64 14.01
N CYS A 327 -24.36 -39.62 14.66
CA CYS A 327 -25.00 -40.42 15.71
C CYS A 327 -25.03 -39.68 17.06
N LYS A 328 -24.05 -38.81 17.33
CA LYS A 328 -24.11 -37.91 18.50
C LYS A 328 -25.21 -36.86 18.37
N ALA A 329 -25.54 -36.42 17.15
CA ALA A 329 -26.62 -35.46 16.90
C ALA A 329 -28.03 -36.01 17.23
N GLU A 330 -28.23 -37.33 17.31
CA GLU A 330 -29.49 -37.92 17.75
C GLU A 330 -29.75 -37.73 19.27
N GLU A 331 -28.72 -37.40 20.07
CA GLU A 331 -28.84 -37.05 21.49
C GLU A 331 -28.82 -35.52 21.73
N GLY A 332 -29.05 -34.72 20.69
CA GLY A 332 -28.77 -33.29 20.59
C GLY A 332 -29.18 -32.40 21.77
N SER A 333 -28.19 -31.88 22.48
CA SER A 333 -28.32 -30.68 23.32
C SER A 333 -28.47 -29.45 22.42
N LEU A 334 -29.70 -28.93 22.28
CA LEU A 334 -30.05 -27.69 21.56
C LEU A 334 -29.61 -26.41 22.32
N LEU A 335 -28.53 -26.50 23.08
CA LEU A 335 -27.99 -25.44 23.92
C LEU A 335 -26.50 -25.31 23.67
N VAL A 336 -26.11 -24.33 22.85
CA VAL A 336 -24.71 -23.97 22.64
C VAL A 336 -24.46 -22.64 23.34
N LEU A 337 -23.89 -22.70 24.55
CA LEU A 337 -23.48 -21.50 25.29
C LEU A 337 -22.02 -21.17 25.01
N THR A 338 -21.75 -19.96 24.57
CA THR A 338 -20.39 -19.50 24.25
C THR A 338 -19.63 -19.17 25.53
N GLU A 339 -18.53 -19.85 25.83
CA GLU A 339 -17.67 -19.60 27.02
C GLU A 339 -17.35 -18.10 27.23
N GLY A 340 -17.38 -17.64 28.48
CA GLY A 340 -17.02 -16.26 28.86
C GLY A 340 -18.11 -15.17 28.72
N MET A 341 -19.21 -15.40 27.99
CA MET A 341 -20.35 -14.47 27.88
C MET A 341 -21.34 -14.50 29.08
N GLY A 342 -21.03 -13.81 30.17
CA GLY A 342 -21.93 -13.68 31.33
C GLY A 342 -22.27 -12.22 31.65
N PHE A 343 -23.19 -11.99 32.59
CA PHE A 343 -23.53 -10.62 33.04
C PHE A 343 -22.31 -9.88 33.61
N GLN A 344 -21.37 -10.63 34.20
CA GLN A 344 -20.16 -10.05 34.77
C GLN A 344 -19.22 -9.49 33.71
N SER A 345 -19.14 -10.12 32.52
CA SER A 345 -18.28 -9.70 31.39
C SER A 345 -18.94 -8.68 30.46
N PHE A 346 -20.21 -8.38 30.67
CA PHE A 346 -20.92 -7.35 29.91
C PHE A 346 -20.63 -5.95 30.47
N VAL A 347 -20.13 -5.04 29.64
CA VAL A 347 -19.86 -3.65 30.05
C VAL A 347 -21.14 -2.82 29.87
N VAL A 348 -21.59 -2.22 30.97
CA VAL A 348 -22.82 -1.42 31.01
C VAL A 348 -22.51 0.05 30.77
N GLY A 349 -23.18 0.63 29.78
CA GLY A 349 -23.12 2.05 29.41
C GLY A 349 -24.51 2.62 29.18
N LYS A 350 -24.61 3.93 28.92
CA LYS A 350 -25.92 4.59 28.71
C LYS A 350 -26.74 3.94 27.59
N SER A 351 -26.07 3.50 26.52
CA SER A 351 -26.67 2.92 25.32
C SER A 351 -27.25 1.51 25.48
N ASN A 352 -26.88 0.78 26.54
CA ASN A 352 -27.28 -0.62 26.74
C ASN A 352 -27.81 -0.91 28.17
N LYS A 353 -27.86 0.11 29.03
CA LYS A 353 -28.26 -0.02 30.44
C LYS A 353 -29.68 -0.58 30.60
N PHE A 354 -30.61 -0.14 29.75
CA PHE A 354 -32.00 -0.60 29.82
C PHE A 354 -32.12 -2.08 29.44
N ALA A 355 -31.56 -2.48 28.29
CA ALA A 355 -31.52 -3.88 27.87
C ALA A 355 -30.80 -4.79 28.88
N TYR A 356 -29.70 -4.33 29.46
CA TYR A 356 -29.01 -5.05 30.53
C TYR A 356 -29.92 -5.23 31.76
N ALA A 357 -30.60 -4.17 32.22
CA ALA A 357 -31.50 -4.24 33.36
C ALA A 357 -32.69 -5.18 33.10
N ALA A 358 -33.28 -5.13 31.91
CA ALA A 358 -34.36 -6.02 31.50
C ALA A 358 -33.90 -7.49 31.48
N ALA A 359 -32.72 -7.76 30.91
CA ALA A 359 -32.11 -9.10 30.90
C ALA A 359 -31.83 -9.61 32.32
N VAL A 360 -31.32 -8.75 33.21
CA VAL A 360 -31.11 -9.11 34.62
C VAL A 360 -32.44 -9.40 35.31
N ALA A 361 -33.49 -8.61 35.09
CA ALA A 361 -34.81 -8.85 35.67
C ALA A 361 -35.39 -10.19 35.24
N VAL A 362 -35.35 -10.50 33.93
CA VAL A 362 -35.76 -11.80 33.37
C VAL A 362 -34.96 -12.95 33.98
N ALA A 363 -33.65 -12.80 34.12
CA ALA A 363 -32.80 -13.84 34.71
C ALA A 363 -33.02 -14.03 36.23
N HIS A 364 -33.59 -13.04 36.91
CA HIS A 364 -33.92 -13.13 38.35
C HIS A 364 -35.30 -13.72 38.60
N ALA A 365 -36.28 -13.34 37.80
CA ALA A 365 -37.65 -13.80 37.92
C ALA A 365 -38.20 -14.22 36.53
N PRO A 366 -37.75 -15.38 36.00
CA PRO A 366 -38.25 -15.91 34.73
C PRO A 366 -39.78 -16.03 34.77
N ASP A 367 -40.42 -15.79 33.62
CA ASP A 367 -41.87 -15.78 33.38
C ASP A 367 -42.67 -14.68 34.12
N LYS A 368 -42.12 -14.12 35.20
CA LYS A 368 -42.75 -13.06 35.99
C LYS A 368 -42.34 -11.66 35.56
N ALA A 369 -41.12 -11.50 35.09
CA ALA A 369 -40.61 -10.24 34.57
C ALA A 369 -40.55 -10.31 33.05
N TYR A 370 -41.30 -9.46 32.36
CA TYR A 370 -41.17 -9.19 30.92
C TYR A 370 -41.14 -10.46 30.03
N ASN A 371 -42.32 -11.00 29.71
CA ASN A 371 -42.47 -12.20 28.87
C ASN A 371 -43.42 -11.94 27.69
N PRO A 372 -42.95 -11.99 26.42
CA PRO A 372 -41.57 -12.19 26.00
C PRO A 372 -40.67 -10.96 26.24
N LEU A 373 -39.37 -11.17 26.37
CA LEU A 373 -38.35 -10.11 26.27
C LEU A 373 -37.77 -10.10 24.86
N PHE A 374 -37.85 -8.97 24.17
CA PHE A 374 -37.31 -8.76 22.83
C PHE A 374 -36.13 -7.78 22.89
N LEU A 375 -34.93 -8.29 22.63
CA LEU A 375 -33.69 -7.53 22.52
C LEU A 375 -33.47 -7.09 21.08
N TYR A 376 -33.44 -5.78 20.87
CA TYR A 376 -33.29 -5.16 19.56
C TYR A 376 -32.01 -4.35 19.47
N GLY A 377 -31.31 -4.39 18.33
CA GLY A 377 -30.20 -3.49 18.03
C GLY A 377 -29.38 -3.99 16.85
N LYS A 378 -28.60 -3.13 16.20
CA LYS A 378 -27.77 -3.50 15.04
C LYS A 378 -26.78 -4.64 15.37
N SER A 379 -26.15 -5.20 14.32
CA SER A 379 -25.17 -6.28 14.48
C SER A 379 -24.03 -5.87 15.42
N GLY A 380 -23.56 -6.81 16.24
CA GLY A 380 -22.40 -6.61 17.10
C GLY A 380 -22.59 -5.69 18.31
N LEU A 381 -23.82 -5.44 18.77
CA LEU A 381 -24.08 -4.60 19.96
C LEU A 381 -24.24 -5.38 21.28
N GLY A 382 -24.17 -6.72 21.24
CA GLY A 382 -24.18 -7.55 22.46
C GLY A 382 -25.47 -8.32 22.74
N LYS A 383 -26.41 -8.42 21.78
CA LYS A 383 -27.65 -9.21 21.90
C LYS A 383 -27.39 -10.67 22.29
N THR A 384 -26.55 -11.37 21.51
CA THR A 384 -26.12 -12.75 21.79
C THR A 384 -25.44 -12.89 23.16
N HIS A 385 -24.68 -11.88 23.60
CA HIS A 385 -24.05 -11.88 24.92
C HIS A 385 -25.11 -11.86 26.02
N LEU A 386 -26.11 -10.98 25.92
CA LEU A 386 -27.20 -10.91 26.89
C LEU A 386 -28.04 -12.20 26.93
N LEU A 387 -28.33 -12.82 25.78
CA LEU A 387 -29.00 -14.13 25.74
C LEU A 387 -28.21 -15.19 26.52
N ASN A 388 -26.90 -15.30 26.25
CA ASN A 388 -26.02 -16.23 26.96
C ASN A 388 -25.94 -15.91 28.47
N ALA A 389 -25.93 -14.63 28.83
CA ALA A 389 -25.88 -14.19 30.22
C ALA A 389 -27.14 -14.59 31.00
N ILE A 390 -28.33 -14.41 30.39
CA ILE A 390 -29.61 -14.85 30.97
C ILE A 390 -29.59 -16.36 31.20
N ALA A 391 -29.24 -17.14 30.17
CA ALA A 391 -29.18 -18.58 30.23
C ALA A 391 -28.28 -19.07 31.38
N ARG A 392 -27.06 -18.53 31.47
CA ARG A 392 -26.09 -18.89 32.50
C ARG A 392 -26.55 -18.58 33.91
N GLN A 393 -27.12 -17.40 34.11
CA GLN A 393 -27.60 -16.98 35.41
C GLN A 393 -28.73 -17.90 35.91
N ILE A 394 -29.62 -18.31 35.00
CA ILE A 394 -30.70 -19.26 35.28
C ILE A 394 -30.13 -20.65 35.56
N MET A 395 -29.19 -21.15 34.74
CA MET A 395 -28.53 -22.45 34.98
C MET A 395 -27.76 -22.51 36.30
N THR A 396 -27.17 -21.39 36.72
CA THR A 396 -26.44 -21.31 38.00
C THR A 396 -27.40 -21.48 39.18
N LYS A 397 -28.62 -20.92 39.08
CA LYS A 397 -29.65 -21.03 40.13
C LYS A 397 -30.40 -22.37 40.06
N SER A 398 -30.64 -22.86 38.85
CA SER A 398 -31.40 -24.08 38.56
C SER A 398 -30.65 -24.93 37.52
N PRO A 399 -29.67 -25.77 37.94
CA PRO A 399 -28.86 -26.57 37.01
C PRO A 399 -29.64 -27.64 36.21
N LYS A 400 -30.86 -27.98 36.64
CA LYS A 400 -31.74 -28.97 35.99
C LYS A 400 -32.80 -28.33 35.09
N GLU A 401 -32.75 -27.02 34.90
CA GLU A 401 -33.76 -26.30 34.12
C GLU A 401 -33.67 -26.65 32.63
N SER A 402 -34.82 -26.86 31.97
CA SER A 402 -34.88 -27.14 30.54
C SER A 402 -34.74 -25.85 29.72
N ILE A 403 -33.56 -25.62 29.15
CA ILE A 403 -33.23 -24.40 28.41
C ILE A 403 -32.95 -24.74 26.94
N VAL A 404 -33.45 -23.90 26.05
CA VAL A 404 -33.10 -23.93 24.63
C VAL A 404 -32.63 -22.55 24.17
N LEU A 405 -31.53 -22.52 23.41
CA LEU A 405 -31.03 -21.34 22.72
C LEU A 405 -30.78 -21.73 21.27
N LEU A 406 -31.58 -21.18 20.37
CA LEU A 406 -31.57 -21.56 18.97
C LEU A 406 -31.46 -20.34 18.05
N PRO A 407 -30.45 -20.27 17.19
CA PRO A 407 -30.45 -19.32 16.07
C PRO A 407 -31.65 -19.58 15.14
N ALA A 408 -32.31 -18.51 14.68
CA ALA A 408 -33.52 -18.65 13.87
C ALA A 408 -33.28 -19.36 12.52
N ASP A 409 -32.10 -19.19 11.91
CA ASP A 409 -31.68 -19.93 10.71
C ASP A 409 -31.58 -21.43 10.97
N LYS A 410 -31.03 -21.84 12.12
CA LYS A 410 -30.94 -23.24 12.55
C LYS A 410 -32.31 -23.85 12.81
N PHE A 411 -33.24 -23.06 13.36
CA PHE A 411 -34.63 -23.48 13.51
C PHE A 411 -35.29 -23.78 12.16
N VAL A 412 -35.11 -22.89 11.17
CA VAL A 412 -35.62 -23.09 9.81
C VAL A 412 -35.02 -24.35 9.19
N GLU A 413 -33.71 -24.56 9.32
CA GLU A 413 -33.02 -25.75 8.81
C GLU A 413 -33.55 -27.05 9.44
N GLU A 414 -33.66 -27.11 10.78
CA GLU A 414 -34.22 -28.27 11.49
C GLU A 414 -35.68 -28.54 11.09
N LEU A 415 -36.49 -27.49 10.90
CA LEU A 415 -37.87 -27.64 10.46
C LEU A 415 -37.97 -28.19 9.03
N GLU A 416 -37.18 -27.66 8.10
CA GLU A 416 -37.14 -28.16 6.73
C GLU A 416 -36.71 -29.65 6.70
N LEU A 417 -35.76 -30.04 7.54
CA LEU A 417 -35.34 -31.43 7.69
C LEU A 417 -36.44 -32.31 8.31
N ALA A 418 -37.13 -31.83 9.35
CA ALA A 418 -38.24 -32.53 9.98
C ALA A 418 -39.41 -32.73 9.01
N ILE A 419 -39.74 -31.72 8.19
CA ILE A 419 -40.74 -31.83 7.12
C ILE A 419 -40.34 -32.90 6.11
N ARG A 420 -39.07 -32.88 5.64
CA ARG A 420 -38.56 -33.91 4.70
C ARG A 420 -38.62 -35.33 5.27
N ARG A 421 -38.43 -35.47 6.59
CA ARG A 421 -38.49 -36.75 7.31
C ARG A 421 -39.91 -37.13 7.76
N ASN A 422 -40.89 -36.26 7.53
CA ASN A 422 -42.25 -36.39 8.06
C ASN A 422 -42.31 -36.54 9.59
N ASP A 423 -41.41 -35.85 10.30
CA ASP A 423 -41.22 -35.91 11.76
C ASP A 423 -41.25 -34.50 12.40
N VAL A 424 -42.19 -33.66 11.95
CA VAL A 424 -42.41 -32.33 12.57
C VAL A 424 -42.87 -32.48 14.03
N HIS A 425 -43.62 -33.55 14.33
CA HIS A 425 -44.04 -33.86 15.69
C HIS A 425 -42.84 -34.13 16.62
N GLY A 426 -41.84 -34.89 16.17
CA GLY A 426 -40.62 -35.13 16.95
C GLY A 426 -39.85 -33.84 17.22
N LEU A 427 -39.78 -32.91 16.25
CA LEU A 427 -39.20 -31.59 16.46
C LEU A 427 -39.97 -30.79 17.52
N ARG A 428 -41.30 -30.75 17.44
CA ARG A 428 -42.17 -30.08 18.44
C ARG A 428 -41.93 -30.60 19.85
N GLU A 429 -41.96 -31.92 20.03
CA GLU A 429 -41.78 -32.54 21.35
C GLU A 429 -40.39 -32.28 21.93
N ARG A 430 -39.33 -32.21 21.10
CA ARG A 430 -37.99 -31.84 21.55
C ARG A 430 -37.90 -30.39 22.05
N LEU A 431 -38.68 -29.48 21.45
CA LEU A 431 -38.68 -28.04 21.72
C LEU A 431 -39.74 -27.59 22.73
N ARG A 432 -40.76 -28.41 23.00
CA ARG A 432 -41.78 -28.19 24.03
C ARG A 432 -41.21 -28.37 25.45
N HIS A 433 -41.97 -27.90 26.44
CA HIS A 433 -41.67 -28.05 27.87
C HIS A 433 -40.34 -27.42 28.31
N LYS A 434 -39.88 -26.40 27.57
CA LYS A 434 -38.69 -25.61 27.94
C LYS A 434 -39.10 -24.45 28.83
N LYS A 435 -38.48 -24.38 30.00
CA LYS A 435 -38.65 -23.30 30.99
C LYS A 435 -38.01 -21.98 30.51
N LEU A 436 -37.03 -22.06 29.62
CA LEU A 436 -36.43 -20.90 28.96
C LEU A 436 -36.28 -21.19 27.46
N PHE A 437 -36.99 -20.44 26.64
CA PHE A 437 -36.99 -20.51 25.19
C PHE A 437 -36.33 -19.26 24.60
N MET A 438 -35.16 -19.41 24.01
CA MET A 438 -34.40 -18.29 23.46
C MET A 438 -34.16 -18.43 21.97
N ILE A 439 -34.36 -17.32 21.25
CA ILE A 439 -34.12 -17.24 19.80
C ILE A 439 -33.11 -16.14 19.53
N ASP A 440 -32.04 -16.45 18.82
CA ASP A 440 -31.08 -15.46 18.32
C ASP A 440 -31.31 -15.20 16.82
N ASP A 441 -30.92 -14.01 16.36
CA ASP A 441 -31.04 -13.56 14.97
C ASP A 441 -32.43 -13.78 14.34
N PHE A 442 -33.49 -13.41 15.07
CA PHE A 442 -34.90 -13.60 14.69
C PHE A 442 -35.28 -13.06 13.30
N GLN A 443 -34.54 -12.07 12.78
CA GLN A 443 -34.71 -11.54 11.43
C GLN A 443 -34.62 -12.61 10.31
N PHE A 444 -33.96 -13.74 10.54
CA PHE A 444 -33.84 -14.81 9.54
C PHE A 444 -35.16 -15.56 9.26
N LEU A 445 -36.21 -15.31 10.05
CA LEU A 445 -37.56 -15.82 9.77
C LEU A 445 -38.26 -15.06 8.63
N ALA A 446 -37.70 -13.95 8.14
CA ALA A 446 -38.28 -13.14 7.08
C ALA A 446 -38.70 -13.99 5.86
N GLY A 447 -40.00 -14.00 5.55
CA GLY A 447 -40.56 -14.76 4.41
C GLY A 447 -40.58 -16.29 4.57
N LYS A 448 -40.27 -16.83 5.75
CA LYS A 448 -40.31 -18.27 6.05
C LYS A 448 -41.61 -18.65 6.75
N GLU A 449 -42.73 -18.64 6.00
CA GLU A 449 -44.09 -18.79 6.55
C GLU A 449 -44.28 -20.02 7.44
N ALA A 450 -43.87 -21.21 6.97
CA ALA A 450 -43.99 -22.45 7.75
C ALA A 450 -43.22 -22.40 9.08
N ALA A 451 -42.03 -21.77 9.08
CA ALA A 451 -41.24 -21.60 10.30
C ALA A 451 -41.87 -20.57 11.24
N GLN A 452 -42.41 -19.47 10.71
CA GLN A 452 -43.11 -18.49 11.53
C GLN A 452 -44.34 -19.08 12.21
N GLU A 453 -45.11 -19.91 11.50
CA GLU A 453 -46.29 -20.60 12.04
C GLU A 453 -45.90 -21.59 13.14
N GLU A 454 -44.91 -22.44 12.86
CA GLU A 454 -44.43 -23.42 13.83
C GLU A 454 -43.89 -22.75 15.11
N LEU A 455 -43.11 -21.68 14.94
CA LEU A 455 -42.54 -20.94 16.05
C LEU A 455 -43.60 -20.25 16.92
N MET A 456 -44.65 -19.74 16.29
CA MET A 456 -45.77 -19.14 17.00
C MET A 456 -46.42 -20.16 17.95
N HIS A 457 -46.64 -21.40 17.51
CA HIS A 457 -47.16 -22.46 18.37
C HIS A 457 -46.22 -22.78 19.53
N LEU A 458 -44.90 -22.84 19.29
CA LEU A 458 -43.92 -23.05 20.35
C LEU A 458 -43.92 -21.92 21.39
N ILE A 459 -44.05 -20.67 20.95
CA ILE A 459 -44.15 -19.50 21.82
C ILE A 459 -45.44 -19.55 22.66
N GLU A 460 -46.57 -19.89 22.05
CA GLU A 460 -47.84 -19.99 22.77
C GLU A 460 -47.85 -21.10 23.82
N ASP A 461 -47.30 -22.26 23.48
CA ASP A 461 -47.17 -23.38 24.40
C ASP A 461 -46.23 -23.03 25.56
N ALA A 462 -45.07 -22.43 25.27
CA ALA A 462 -44.14 -21.97 26.30
C ALA A 462 -44.78 -20.96 27.26
N LEU A 463 -45.54 -19.98 26.76
CA LEU A 463 -46.27 -19.03 27.61
C LEU A 463 -47.33 -19.70 28.48
N ARG A 464 -48.08 -20.66 27.93
CA ARG A 464 -49.13 -21.38 28.67
C ARG A 464 -48.55 -22.21 29.83
N GLU A 465 -47.33 -22.71 29.67
CA GLU A 465 -46.62 -23.52 30.65
C GLU A 465 -45.77 -22.71 31.64
N GLY A 466 -45.81 -21.37 31.57
CA GLY A 466 -45.01 -20.48 32.43
C GLY A 466 -43.51 -20.51 32.08
N GLY A 467 -43.19 -20.75 30.82
CA GLY A 467 -41.84 -20.66 30.27
C GLY A 467 -41.46 -19.23 29.89
N GLN A 468 -40.23 -18.84 30.16
CA GLN A 468 -39.68 -17.54 29.76
C GLN A 468 -39.28 -17.56 28.28
N ILE A 469 -39.71 -16.54 27.52
CA ILE A 469 -39.24 -16.33 26.15
C ILE A 469 -38.31 -15.12 26.07
N VAL A 470 -37.17 -15.28 25.40
CA VAL A 470 -36.26 -14.18 25.06
C VAL A 470 -35.87 -14.24 23.60
N ILE A 471 -36.04 -13.15 22.87
CA ILE A 471 -35.80 -13.07 21.44
C ILE A 471 -34.78 -11.97 21.18
N ALA A 472 -33.79 -12.22 20.34
CA ALA A 472 -32.88 -11.20 19.84
C ALA A 472 -33.04 -10.99 18.33
N SER A 473 -33.02 -9.73 17.90
CA SER A 473 -33.16 -9.36 16.50
C SER A 473 -32.35 -8.11 16.15
N ASP A 474 -31.91 -8.00 14.90
CA ASP A 474 -31.32 -6.76 14.38
C ASP A 474 -32.34 -5.69 13.96
N ARG A 475 -33.62 -6.08 13.87
CA ARG A 475 -34.76 -5.27 13.45
C ARG A 475 -35.91 -5.38 14.43
N LEU A 476 -36.73 -4.32 14.53
CA LEU A 476 -37.98 -4.40 15.26
C LEU A 476 -38.95 -5.36 14.55
N PRO A 477 -39.92 -5.99 15.24
CA PRO A 477 -40.85 -6.94 14.61
C PRO A 477 -41.57 -6.36 13.37
N LYS A 478 -41.94 -5.08 13.42
CA LYS A 478 -42.60 -4.37 12.29
C LYS A 478 -41.68 -4.08 11.10
N GLU A 479 -40.36 -4.11 11.30
CA GLU A 479 -39.35 -3.83 10.27
C GLU A 479 -38.82 -5.11 9.61
N ILE A 480 -39.21 -6.29 10.10
CA ILE A 480 -38.82 -7.57 9.52
C ILE A 480 -39.71 -7.82 8.29
N PRO A 481 -39.13 -7.92 7.08
CA PRO A 481 -39.91 -8.12 5.86
C PRO A 481 -40.69 -9.44 5.90
N ARG A 482 -41.97 -9.39 5.55
CA ARG A 482 -42.85 -10.58 5.48
C ARG A 482 -42.87 -11.39 6.79
N LEU A 483 -42.83 -10.70 7.93
CA LEU A 483 -43.16 -11.30 9.23
C LEU A 483 -44.68 -11.25 9.42
N SER A 484 -45.29 -12.34 9.89
CA SER A 484 -46.73 -12.37 10.14
C SER A 484 -47.13 -11.33 11.20
N GLU A 485 -48.24 -10.62 10.94
CA GLU A 485 -48.74 -9.59 11.87
C GLU A 485 -49.07 -10.17 13.25
N HIS A 486 -49.54 -11.42 13.30
CA HIS A 486 -49.88 -12.09 14.54
C HIS A 486 -48.64 -12.37 15.41
N LEU A 487 -47.55 -12.88 14.81
CA LEU A 487 -46.29 -13.12 15.52
C LEU A 487 -45.66 -11.78 15.97
N ALA A 488 -45.71 -10.75 15.11
CA ALA A 488 -45.24 -9.42 15.46
C ALA A 488 -46.02 -8.82 16.64
N ALA A 489 -47.34 -8.89 16.62
CA ALA A 489 -48.21 -8.38 17.69
C ALA A 489 -47.96 -9.11 19.02
N LYS A 490 -47.77 -10.43 18.98
CA LYS A 490 -47.46 -11.23 20.17
C LYS A 490 -46.16 -10.82 20.83
N ILE A 491 -45.11 -10.62 20.03
CA ILE A 491 -43.81 -10.15 20.50
C ILE A 491 -43.91 -8.73 21.07
N GLN A 492 -44.67 -7.85 20.41
CA GLN A 492 -44.88 -6.47 20.85
C GLN A 492 -45.69 -6.35 22.13
N GLY A 493 -46.50 -7.36 22.49
CA GLY A 493 -47.18 -7.41 23.78
C GLY A 493 -46.25 -7.64 24.97
N GLY A 494 -44.98 -7.99 24.74
CA GLY A 494 -43.94 -8.13 25.75
C GLY A 494 -43.13 -6.85 26.01
N MET A 495 -41.89 -7.02 26.47
CA MET A 495 -40.96 -5.90 26.64
C MET A 495 -40.00 -5.84 25.45
N ILE A 496 -39.88 -4.67 24.84
CA ILE A 496 -38.85 -4.40 23.82
C ILE A 496 -37.75 -3.57 24.49
N ALA A 497 -36.52 -4.07 24.45
CA ALA A 497 -35.37 -3.36 24.96
C ALA A 497 -34.35 -3.16 23.84
N ASP A 498 -34.05 -1.90 23.57
CA ASP A 498 -33.10 -1.50 22.54
C ASP A 498 -31.67 -1.48 23.08
N ILE A 499 -30.73 -1.77 22.18
CA ILE A 499 -29.29 -1.69 22.39
C ILE A 499 -28.75 -0.78 21.31
N GLN A 500 -28.22 0.37 21.73
CA GLN A 500 -27.63 1.36 20.84
C GLN A 500 -26.10 1.23 20.80
N PRO A 501 -25.44 1.76 19.74
CA PRO A 501 -24.00 1.85 19.70
C PRO A 501 -23.42 2.50 20.97
N PRO A 502 -22.33 1.95 21.53
CA PRO A 502 -21.71 2.48 22.77
C PRO A 502 -21.08 3.87 22.56
N ASP A 503 -21.23 4.73 23.57
CA ASP A 503 -20.49 5.99 23.64
C ASP A 503 -18.97 5.75 23.81
N LYS A 504 -18.15 6.75 23.50
CA LYS A 504 -16.68 6.65 23.58
C LYS A 504 -16.20 6.10 24.92
N GLN A 505 -16.80 6.55 26.02
CA GLN A 505 -16.44 6.08 27.37
C GLN A 505 -16.70 4.57 27.53
N THR A 506 -17.86 4.10 27.08
CA THR A 506 -18.22 2.68 27.09
C THR A 506 -17.31 1.86 26.17
N ARG A 507 -16.95 2.39 24.99
CA ARG A 507 -16.00 1.74 24.07
C ARG A 507 -14.62 1.54 24.70
N VAL A 508 -14.10 2.55 25.39
CA VAL A 508 -12.83 2.47 26.13
C VAL A 508 -12.88 1.39 27.20
N GLU A 509 -13.95 1.33 27.98
CA GLU A 509 -14.10 0.32 29.04
C GLU A 509 -14.26 -1.11 28.48
N ILE A 510 -14.98 -1.27 27.37
CA ILE A 510 -15.03 -2.54 26.62
C ILE A 510 -13.63 -2.99 26.20
N LEU A 511 -12.85 -2.10 25.58
CA LEU A 511 -11.49 -2.42 25.12
C LEU A 511 -10.56 -2.79 26.28
N LYS A 512 -10.59 -2.03 27.38
CA LYS A 512 -9.82 -2.34 28.60
C LYS A 512 -10.18 -3.72 29.16
N ARG A 513 -11.47 -4.02 29.25
CA ARG A 513 -11.99 -5.32 29.72
C ARG A 513 -11.46 -6.46 28.83
N LYS A 514 -11.59 -6.31 27.52
CA LYS A 514 -11.15 -7.31 26.52
C LYS A 514 -9.63 -7.50 26.51
N ALA A 515 -8.86 -6.44 26.68
CA ALA A 515 -7.40 -6.51 26.81
C ALA A 515 -6.99 -7.31 28.06
N LYS A 516 -7.66 -7.04 29.19
CA LYS A 516 -7.44 -7.76 30.45
C LYS A 516 -7.81 -9.24 30.36
N GLU A 517 -8.93 -9.58 29.71
CA GLU A 517 -9.33 -10.97 29.46
C GLU A 517 -8.29 -11.74 28.64
N LYS A 518 -7.54 -11.05 27.79
CA LYS A 518 -6.45 -11.62 26.98
C LYS A 518 -5.09 -11.60 27.68
N GLY A 519 -5.01 -11.10 28.91
CA GLY A 519 -3.77 -11.00 29.68
C GLY A 519 -2.74 -10.06 29.04
N ARG A 520 -3.19 -9.04 28.29
CA ARG A 520 -2.31 -8.06 27.63
C ARG A 520 -2.54 -6.68 28.21
N GLU A 521 -1.45 -6.01 28.60
CA GLU A 521 -1.46 -4.60 28.91
C GLU A 521 -1.36 -3.80 27.61
N ILE A 522 -2.27 -2.85 27.44
CA ILE A 522 -2.32 -2.00 26.25
C ILE A 522 -2.30 -0.56 26.73
N PRO A 523 -1.41 0.29 26.19
CA PRO A 523 -1.33 1.69 26.62
C PRO A 523 -2.67 2.42 26.46
N PRO A 524 -3.03 3.33 27.40
CA PRO A 524 -4.29 4.07 27.33
C PRO A 524 -4.49 4.82 26.00
N GLN A 525 -3.44 5.40 25.45
CA GLN A 525 -3.46 6.13 24.19
C GLN A 525 -3.86 5.24 23.00
N VAL A 526 -3.47 3.96 23.02
CA VAL A 526 -3.84 2.98 21.99
C VAL A 526 -5.32 2.60 22.13
N ILE A 527 -5.80 2.43 23.36
CA ILE A 527 -7.22 2.14 23.62
C ILE A 527 -8.09 3.31 23.17
N GLU A 528 -7.71 4.55 23.49
CA GLU A 528 -8.40 5.75 23.05
C GLU A 528 -8.40 5.86 21.53
N PHE A 529 -7.26 5.60 20.88
CA PHE A 529 -7.15 5.60 19.42
C PHE A 529 -8.12 4.61 18.75
N ILE A 530 -8.23 3.38 19.26
CA ILE A 530 -9.17 2.39 18.73
C ILE A 530 -10.63 2.83 19.00
N ALA A 531 -10.92 3.36 20.19
CA ALA A 531 -12.24 3.83 20.56
C ALA A 531 -12.71 5.06 19.76
N ASP A 532 -11.79 5.91 19.30
CA ASP A 532 -12.09 7.08 18.48
C ASP A 532 -12.37 6.73 17.01
N ARG A 533 -11.73 5.67 16.50
CA ARG A 533 -11.90 5.28 15.09
C ARG A 533 -13.08 4.35 14.83
N ILE A 534 -13.54 3.60 15.83
CA ILE A 534 -14.59 2.58 15.64
C ILE A 534 -15.81 2.96 16.47
N GLU A 535 -16.86 3.43 15.80
CA GLU A 535 -18.09 3.90 16.45
C GLU A 535 -19.31 2.99 16.20
N SER A 536 -19.20 2.12 15.19
CA SER A 536 -20.29 1.33 14.60
C SER A 536 -20.76 0.19 15.50
N ASN A 537 -19.88 -0.72 15.91
CA ASN A 537 -20.23 -1.91 16.69
C ASN A 537 -19.07 -2.48 17.52
N VAL A 538 -19.41 -3.27 18.55
CA VAL A 538 -18.45 -3.83 19.51
C VAL A 538 -17.59 -4.94 18.90
N ARG A 539 -18.10 -5.66 17.89
CA ARG A 539 -17.34 -6.71 17.20
C ARG A 539 -16.14 -6.12 16.45
N GLU A 540 -16.29 -4.95 15.83
CA GLU A 540 -15.19 -4.24 15.17
C GLU A 540 -14.14 -3.77 16.17
N LEU A 541 -14.56 -3.24 17.33
CA LEU A 541 -13.63 -2.88 18.42
C LEU A 541 -12.80 -4.09 18.86
N GLU A 542 -13.46 -5.23 19.07
CA GLU A 542 -12.80 -6.47 19.46
C GLU A 542 -11.89 -7.01 18.34
N ALA A 543 -12.32 -6.93 17.08
CA ALA A 543 -11.51 -7.36 15.93
C ALA A 543 -10.24 -6.52 15.78
N ALA A 544 -10.33 -5.19 15.93
CA ALA A 544 -9.19 -4.29 15.88
C ALA A 544 -8.20 -4.57 17.01
N LEU A 545 -8.71 -4.73 18.23
CA LEU A 545 -7.91 -5.10 19.39
C LEU A 545 -7.19 -6.44 19.18
N ASN A 546 -7.91 -7.44 18.66
CA ASN A 546 -7.36 -8.77 18.39
C ASN A 546 -6.26 -8.71 17.35
N ARG A 547 -6.46 -7.93 16.29
CA ARG A 547 -5.46 -7.77 15.24
C ARG A 547 -4.20 -7.13 15.78
N LEU A 548 -4.33 -6.06 16.56
CA LEU A 548 -3.17 -5.39 17.15
C LEU A 548 -2.39 -6.32 18.08
N ILE A 549 -3.09 -7.05 18.96
CA ILE A 549 -2.45 -8.03 19.85
C ILE A 549 -1.77 -9.15 19.06
N ALA A 550 -2.43 -9.68 18.03
CA ALA A 550 -1.88 -10.74 17.19
C ALA A 550 -0.61 -10.26 16.49
N PHE A 551 -0.64 -9.07 15.88
CA PHE A 551 0.49 -8.49 15.19
C PHE A 551 1.69 -8.28 16.11
N ALA A 552 1.47 -7.63 17.27
CA ALA A 552 2.50 -7.40 18.27
C ALA A 552 3.10 -8.72 18.79
N THR A 553 2.26 -9.75 18.98
CA THR A 553 2.71 -11.07 19.43
C THR A 553 3.59 -11.76 18.40
N VAL A 554 3.21 -11.75 17.12
CA VAL A 554 3.97 -12.40 16.04
C VAL A 554 5.29 -11.67 15.77
N MET A 555 5.25 -10.35 15.73
CA MET A 555 6.43 -9.51 15.47
C MET A 555 7.33 -9.34 16.69
N LYS A 556 6.89 -9.81 17.86
CA LYS A 556 7.56 -9.59 19.16
C LYS A 556 7.85 -8.11 19.41
N LEU A 557 6.90 -7.26 19.06
CA LEU A 557 6.96 -5.82 19.26
C LEU A 557 6.09 -5.44 20.46
N ASP A 558 6.47 -4.36 21.12
CA ASP A 558 5.63 -3.75 22.15
C ASP A 558 4.45 -3.02 21.50
N ILE A 559 3.31 -3.03 22.17
CA ILE A 559 2.12 -2.34 21.69
C ILE A 559 2.26 -0.86 22.02
N ASP A 560 2.47 -0.02 21.02
CA ASP A 560 2.45 1.44 21.13
C ASP A 560 1.49 2.09 20.11
N LEU A 561 1.34 3.41 20.18
CA LEU A 561 0.44 4.17 19.30
C LEU A 561 0.90 4.12 17.84
N GLN A 562 2.21 4.05 17.59
CA GLN A 562 2.74 4.00 16.24
C GLN A 562 2.39 2.67 15.57
N LEU A 563 2.59 1.55 16.27
CA LEU A 563 2.20 0.23 15.83
C LEU A 563 0.69 0.15 15.61
N ALA A 564 -0.11 0.72 16.51
CA ALA A 564 -1.57 0.76 16.35
C ALA A 564 -1.99 1.49 15.08
N LYS A 565 -1.35 2.62 14.75
CA LYS A 565 -1.59 3.37 13.51
C LYS A 565 -1.16 2.55 12.28
N GLU A 566 0.03 1.96 12.28
CA GLU A 566 0.55 1.16 11.16
C GLU A 566 -0.34 -0.06 10.89
N VAL A 567 -0.75 -0.78 11.94
CA VAL A 567 -1.53 -2.02 11.80
C VAL A 567 -2.99 -1.75 11.50
N LEU A 568 -3.63 -0.77 12.14
CA LEU A 568 -5.09 -0.64 12.09
C LEU A 568 -5.58 0.32 10.99
N THR A 569 -4.75 1.26 10.53
CA THR A 569 -5.14 2.21 9.46
C THR A 569 -5.51 1.54 8.13
N PRO A 570 -4.81 0.48 7.67
CA PRO A 570 -5.16 -0.18 6.40
C PRO A 570 -6.52 -0.89 6.41
N THR A 571 -7.07 -1.27 7.56
CA THR A 571 -8.30 -2.10 7.62
C THR A 571 -9.47 -1.45 8.33
N LEU A 572 -9.25 -0.45 9.18
CA LEU A 572 -10.37 0.31 9.73
C LEU A 572 -11.00 1.24 8.68
N GLY A 573 -10.44 1.28 7.46
CA GLY A 573 -10.59 2.43 6.60
C GLY A 573 -9.93 3.62 7.28
N LEU A 574 -9.37 4.54 6.51
CA LEU A 574 -9.18 5.86 7.08
C LEU A 574 -10.59 6.42 7.33
N PRO A 575 -10.87 7.11 8.44
CA PRO A 575 -11.83 8.18 8.34
C PRO A 575 -11.26 9.10 7.26
N GLU A 576 -11.90 9.10 6.09
CA GLU A 576 -11.44 9.87 4.92
C GLU A 576 -11.27 11.37 5.26
N LYS A 577 -11.87 11.81 6.37
CA LYS A 577 -11.73 13.13 7.00
C LYS A 577 -10.29 13.60 7.24
N GLU A 578 -9.28 12.73 7.35
CA GLU A 578 -7.88 13.15 7.60
C GLU A 578 -6.96 13.16 6.36
N LYS A 579 -7.28 12.44 5.26
CA LYS A 579 -6.42 12.43 4.06
C LYS A 579 -6.70 13.57 3.07
N ALA A 580 -7.86 14.21 3.14
CA ALA A 580 -8.21 15.33 2.26
C ALA A 580 -7.36 16.60 2.51
N LEU A 581 -6.67 16.71 3.65
CA LEU A 581 -6.06 17.95 4.14
C LEU A 581 -4.71 18.35 3.50
N GLU A 582 -4.15 17.55 2.58
CA GLU A 582 -2.83 17.85 1.95
C GLU A 582 -2.89 18.04 0.41
N LEU A 583 -4.07 18.08 -0.21
CA LEU A 583 -4.18 18.30 -1.66
C LEU A 583 -4.25 19.80 -1.99
N GLU A 584 -3.17 20.34 -2.55
CA GLU A 584 -3.14 21.72 -3.06
C GLU A 584 -3.92 21.85 -4.37
N ILE A 585 -5.18 22.29 -4.30
CA ILE A 585 -5.98 22.68 -5.47
C ILE A 585 -5.95 24.19 -5.70
N ARG A 586 -5.84 24.60 -6.97
CA ARG A 586 -5.65 25.99 -7.41
C ARG A 586 -6.93 26.54 -8.07
N PRO A 587 -7.25 27.84 -7.90
CA PRO A 587 -8.32 28.51 -8.64
C PRO A 587 -8.10 28.44 -10.16
N GLY A 588 -9.17 28.27 -10.94
CA GLY A 588 -9.12 28.18 -12.41
C GLY A 588 -8.73 26.81 -12.96
N HIS A 589 -8.56 25.81 -12.09
CA HIS A 589 -8.18 24.45 -12.49
C HIS A 589 -9.32 23.45 -12.32
N SER A 590 -9.26 22.39 -13.12
CA SER A 590 -10.24 21.30 -13.17
C SER A 590 -9.57 19.98 -12.80
N TYR A 591 -10.11 19.30 -11.80
CA TYR A 591 -9.54 18.11 -11.18
C TYR A 591 -10.40 16.88 -11.39
N LEU A 592 -9.75 15.74 -11.63
CA LEU A 592 -10.36 14.42 -11.68
C LEU A 592 -9.91 13.61 -10.47
N ILE A 593 -10.87 13.09 -9.72
CA ILE A 593 -10.63 12.19 -8.58
C ILE A 593 -11.18 10.81 -8.93
N GLU A 594 -10.31 9.81 -8.87
CA GLU A 594 -10.64 8.41 -9.07
C GLU A 594 -11.11 7.79 -7.74
N GLU A 595 -12.42 7.58 -7.59
CA GLU A 595 -13.03 7.04 -6.37
C GLU A 595 -14.37 6.33 -6.62
N ASP A 596 -14.64 5.23 -5.90
CA ASP A 596 -15.90 4.47 -6.05
C ASP A 596 -17.13 5.17 -5.47
N ARG A 597 -16.90 6.06 -4.49
CA ARG A 597 -17.88 6.98 -3.91
C ARG A 597 -17.20 8.32 -3.76
N PRO A 598 -17.92 9.45 -3.91
CA PRO A 598 -17.33 10.80 -3.98
C PRO A 598 -16.89 11.32 -2.60
N VAL A 599 -16.16 10.54 -1.81
CA VAL A 599 -15.85 10.89 -0.43
C VAL A 599 -14.72 11.91 -0.36
N GLN A 600 -13.63 11.70 -1.09
CA GLN A 600 -12.52 12.66 -1.17
C GLN A 600 -13.00 13.97 -1.81
N SER A 601 -13.78 13.84 -2.88
CA SER A 601 -14.45 14.98 -3.51
C SER A 601 -15.30 15.80 -2.54
N ASN A 602 -16.16 15.15 -1.75
CA ASN A 602 -17.04 15.83 -0.78
C ASN A 602 -16.27 16.49 0.36
N LEU A 603 -15.18 15.88 0.81
CA LEU A 603 -14.32 16.46 1.84
C LEU A 603 -13.57 17.69 1.34
N LEU A 604 -13.02 17.63 0.12
CA LEU A 604 -12.35 18.75 -0.51
C LEU A 604 -13.32 19.91 -0.80
N PHE A 605 -14.53 19.58 -1.26
CA PHE A 605 -15.63 20.52 -1.42
C PHE A 605 -16.00 21.21 -0.11
N ALA A 606 -16.22 20.44 0.96
CA ALA A 606 -16.53 20.97 2.29
C ALA A 606 -15.40 21.85 2.86
N GLN A 607 -14.14 21.51 2.59
CA GLN A 607 -12.99 22.32 2.99
C GLN A 607 -13.00 23.68 2.28
N LYS A 608 -13.17 23.72 0.96
CA LYS A 608 -13.19 24.99 0.22
C LYS A 608 -14.37 25.88 0.60
N LEU A 609 -15.52 25.30 0.91
CA LEU A 609 -16.63 26.05 1.50
C LEU A 609 -16.23 26.77 2.81
N LYS A 610 -15.44 26.11 3.68
CA LYS A 610 -14.92 26.71 4.92
C LYS A 610 -13.87 27.80 4.64
N GLU A 611 -13.11 27.68 3.55
CA GLU A 611 -12.17 28.70 3.08
C GLU A 611 -12.86 29.90 2.41
N GLY A 612 -14.21 29.90 2.34
CA GLY A 612 -15.02 31.00 1.82
C GLY A 612 -15.40 30.89 0.34
N TYR A 613 -15.20 29.72 -0.27
CA TYR A 613 -15.71 29.47 -1.63
C TYR A 613 -17.23 29.29 -1.60
N ARG A 614 -17.93 29.78 -2.63
CA ARG A 614 -19.30 29.35 -2.93
C ARG A 614 -19.25 27.95 -3.52
N GLY A 615 -20.16 27.06 -3.15
CA GLY A 615 -20.12 25.67 -3.61
C GLY A 615 -21.42 25.22 -4.24
N LEU A 616 -21.29 24.55 -5.39
CA LEU A 616 -22.35 23.80 -6.06
C LEU A 616 -21.93 22.34 -6.21
N GLU A 617 -22.71 21.41 -5.66
CA GLU A 617 -22.51 19.96 -5.82
C GLU A 617 -23.67 19.37 -6.61
N ILE A 618 -23.37 18.57 -7.64
CA ILE A 618 -24.33 17.76 -8.38
C ILE A 618 -23.97 16.30 -8.12
N THR A 619 -24.81 15.57 -7.41
CA THR A 619 -24.49 14.20 -6.95
C THR A 619 -25.62 13.22 -7.20
N ARG A 620 -25.30 11.92 -7.32
CA ARG A 620 -26.29 10.83 -7.35
C ARG A 620 -26.77 10.41 -5.96
N THR A 621 -26.11 10.89 -4.91
CA THR A 621 -26.47 10.64 -3.51
C THR A 621 -27.57 11.61 -3.06
N ASN A 622 -28.40 11.20 -2.11
CA ASN A 622 -29.46 12.07 -1.59
C ASN A 622 -28.85 13.28 -0.84
N PRO A 623 -29.24 14.53 -1.15
CA PRO A 623 -28.60 15.72 -0.56
C PRO A 623 -28.66 15.78 0.97
N SER A 624 -29.77 15.38 1.61
CA SER A 624 -29.86 15.31 3.07
C SER A 624 -28.78 14.40 3.68
N GLN A 625 -28.48 13.26 3.03
CA GLN A 625 -27.45 12.33 3.50
C GLN A 625 -26.05 12.95 3.37
N VAL A 626 -25.77 13.61 2.24
CA VAL A 626 -24.48 14.28 2.02
C VAL A 626 -24.27 15.42 3.04
N ARG A 627 -25.31 16.21 3.33
CA ARG A 627 -25.23 17.27 4.36
C ARG A 627 -24.96 16.70 5.75
N GLU A 628 -25.64 15.63 6.14
CA GLU A 628 -25.49 14.99 7.46
C GLU A 628 -24.08 14.39 7.62
N GLU A 629 -23.55 13.77 6.58
CA GLU A 629 -22.27 13.05 6.62
C GLU A 629 -21.05 13.99 6.59
N TYR A 630 -21.09 15.03 5.74
CA TYR A 630 -19.94 15.92 5.46
C TYR A 630 -20.08 17.33 6.03
N GLY A 631 -21.25 17.71 6.54
CA GLY A 631 -21.49 19.05 7.09
C GLY A 631 -21.43 20.16 6.04
N ILE A 632 -21.85 19.86 4.80
CA ILE A 632 -21.79 20.76 3.65
C ILE A 632 -22.89 21.83 3.75
N SER A 633 -22.48 23.10 3.82
CA SER A 633 -23.36 24.27 3.80
C SER A 633 -23.64 24.81 2.39
N GLY A 634 -23.00 24.25 1.36
CA GLY A 634 -23.16 24.64 -0.04
C GLY A 634 -24.49 24.20 -0.66
N GLU A 635 -24.68 24.59 -1.91
CA GLU A 635 -25.81 24.12 -2.70
C GLU A 635 -25.54 22.69 -3.18
N ILE A 636 -26.50 21.79 -2.97
CA ILE A 636 -26.41 20.39 -3.41
C ILE A 636 -27.67 20.09 -4.21
N ILE A 637 -27.49 19.60 -5.44
CA ILE A 637 -28.54 19.25 -6.36
C ILE A 637 -28.49 17.75 -6.64
N TRP A 638 -29.61 17.08 -6.45
CA TRP A 638 -29.71 15.65 -6.68
C TRP A 638 -29.88 15.36 -8.17
N LEU A 639 -28.87 14.74 -8.78
CA LEU A 639 -28.93 14.29 -10.17
C LEU A 639 -29.89 13.11 -10.28
N THR A 640 -31.13 13.30 -10.72
CA THR A 640 -32.12 12.24 -10.90
C THR A 640 -33.25 12.68 -11.83
N ASP A 641 -33.85 11.72 -12.51
CA ASP A 641 -35.09 11.83 -13.29
C ASP A 641 -36.37 11.94 -12.44
N LYS A 642 -36.28 11.78 -11.10
CA LYS A 642 -37.42 11.81 -10.20
C LYS A 642 -37.55 13.17 -9.53
N GLU A 643 -38.74 13.77 -9.61
CA GLU A 643 -39.05 14.97 -8.85
C GLU A 643 -39.11 14.66 -7.35
N SER A 644 -38.45 15.49 -6.53
CA SER A 644 -38.52 15.45 -5.07
C SER A 644 -39.23 16.70 -4.55
N LYS A 645 -40.06 16.54 -3.52
CA LYS A 645 -40.70 17.67 -2.83
C LYS A 645 -39.78 18.33 -1.79
N ASN A 646 -38.77 17.60 -1.34
CA ASN A 646 -37.92 18.00 -0.21
C ASN A 646 -36.51 18.42 -0.63
N GLU A 647 -36.11 18.07 -1.85
CA GLU A 647 -34.74 18.27 -2.33
C GLU A 647 -34.75 18.86 -3.74
N ARG A 648 -33.78 19.72 -4.04
CA ARG A 648 -33.58 20.23 -5.41
C ARG A 648 -33.06 19.10 -6.28
N THR A 649 -33.76 18.79 -7.37
CA THR A 649 -33.39 17.71 -8.30
C THR A 649 -33.06 18.29 -9.68
N ILE A 650 -32.15 17.63 -10.40
CA ILE A 650 -31.81 17.95 -11.79
C ILE A 650 -31.83 16.67 -12.64
N PRO A 651 -32.52 16.65 -13.79
CA PRO A 651 -32.48 15.49 -14.68
C PRO A 651 -31.10 15.34 -15.32
N PRO A 652 -30.75 14.15 -15.85
CA PRO A 652 -29.49 13.91 -16.57
C PRO A 652 -29.47 14.55 -17.98
N SER A 653 -29.83 15.83 -18.07
CA SER A 653 -29.76 16.64 -19.28
C SER A 653 -28.54 17.55 -19.21
N LEU A 654 -27.58 17.33 -20.11
CA LEU A 654 -26.35 18.12 -20.18
C LEU A 654 -26.63 19.62 -20.39
N GLU A 655 -27.70 19.97 -21.10
CA GLU A 655 -28.10 21.36 -21.33
C GLU A 655 -28.60 22.05 -20.06
N ILE A 656 -29.43 21.36 -19.27
CA ILE A 656 -29.99 21.89 -18.01
C ILE A 656 -28.87 21.99 -16.96
N ILE A 657 -28.00 20.98 -16.91
CA ILE A 657 -26.83 20.97 -16.03
C ILE A 657 -25.89 22.13 -16.39
N MET A 658 -25.58 22.31 -17.68
CA MET A 658 -24.73 23.42 -18.15
C MET A 658 -25.33 24.77 -17.74
N HIS A 659 -26.62 25.00 -18.00
CA HIS A 659 -27.28 26.25 -17.62
C HIS A 659 -27.19 26.53 -16.11
N THR A 660 -27.39 25.51 -15.27
CA THR A 660 -27.31 25.63 -13.82
C THR A 660 -25.90 26.00 -13.36
N ILE A 661 -24.88 25.41 -13.99
CA ILE A 661 -23.47 25.72 -13.69
C ILE A 661 -23.11 27.14 -14.17
N GLU A 662 -23.54 27.55 -15.37
CA GLU A 662 -23.33 28.90 -15.88
C GLU A 662 -23.98 29.98 -14.98
N GLU A 663 -25.17 29.72 -14.44
CA GLU A 663 -25.81 30.61 -13.44
C GLU A 663 -24.96 30.74 -12.18
N PHE A 664 -24.45 29.62 -11.65
CA PHE A 664 -23.58 29.60 -10.49
C PHE A 664 -22.27 30.39 -10.71
N LEU A 665 -21.69 30.31 -11.91
CA LEU A 665 -20.48 31.05 -12.29
C LEU A 665 -20.73 32.56 -12.45
N LYS A 666 -21.88 32.96 -13.02
CA LYS A 666 -22.25 34.37 -13.25
C LYS A 666 -22.34 35.21 -11.97
N GLU A 667 -22.63 34.60 -10.82
CA GLU A 667 -22.65 35.28 -9.53
C GLU A 667 -21.27 35.84 -9.11
N GLY A 668 -20.18 35.37 -9.73
CA GLY A 668 -18.83 35.88 -9.54
C GLY A 668 -18.15 35.45 -8.23
N GLY A 669 -16.86 35.75 -8.11
CA GLY A 669 -16.04 35.36 -6.96
C GLY A 669 -15.56 33.90 -7.00
N LYS A 670 -15.00 33.43 -5.88
CA LYS A 670 -14.42 32.09 -5.75
C LYS A 670 -15.50 31.01 -5.65
N GLY A 671 -15.66 30.21 -6.69
CA GLY A 671 -16.60 29.10 -6.75
C GLY A 671 -15.91 27.74 -6.67
N ILE A 672 -16.60 26.71 -6.17
CA ILE A 672 -16.21 25.32 -6.30
C ILE A 672 -17.40 24.51 -6.82
N LEU A 673 -17.18 23.72 -7.86
CA LEU A 673 -18.16 22.81 -8.45
C LEU A 673 -17.69 21.38 -8.23
N LEU A 674 -18.58 20.54 -7.71
CA LEU A 674 -18.39 19.10 -7.66
C LEU A 674 -19.44 18.39 -8.51
N ILE A 675 -19.01 17.56 -9.45
CA ILE A 675 -19.89 16.66 -10.21
C ILE A 675 -19.56 15.20 -9.85
N ASP A 676 -20.55 14.54 -9.24
CA ASP A 676 -20.60 13.11 -8.97
C ASP A 676 -21.72 12.45 -9.80
N GLY A 677 -21.45 11.28 -10.36
CA GLY A 677 -22.39 10.55 -11.22
C GLY A 677 -22.12 10.68 -12.72
N LEU A 678 -20.86 10.88 -13.12
CA LEU A 678 -20.47 10.89 -14.54
C LEU A 678 -20.95 9.64 -15.29
N GLN A 679 -20.90 8.48 -14.65
CA GLN A 679 -21.44 7.22 -15.20
C GLN A 679 -22.93 7.34 -15.56
N TYR A 680 -23.72 8.00 -14.71
CA TYR A 680 -25.15 8.18 -14.95
C TYR A 680 -25.38 9.11 -16.14
N LEU A 681 -24.59 10.17 -16.30
CA LEU A 681 -24.66 11.06 -17.47
C LEU A 681 -24.29 10.33 -18.76
N ILE A 682 -23.22 9.53 -18.75
CA ILE A 682 -22.77 8.74 -19.89
C ILE A 682 -23.84 7.73 -20.31
N SER A 683 -24.43 7.04 -19.33
CA SER A 683 -25.46 6.02 -19.57
C SER A 683 -26.74 6.60 -20.18
N ASN A 684 -27.05 7.88 -19.93
CA ASN A 684 -28.24 8.56 -20.47
C ASN A 684 -27.97 9.32 -21.78
N THR A 685 -26.71 9.52 -22.16
CA THR A 685 -26.33 10.25 -23.38
C THR A 685 -25.33 9.44 -24.21
N SER A 686 -24.04 9.77 -24.13
CA SER A 686 -22.91 9.01 -24.66
C SER A 686 -21.62 9.56 -24.06
N PHE A 687 -20.54 8.77 -24.10
CA PHE A 687 -19.23 9.24 -23.64
C PHE A 687 -18.77 10.50 -24.39
N ASP A 688 -18.88 10.53 -25.73
CA ASP A 688 -18.53 11.69 -26.54
C ASP A 688 -19.37 12.94 -26.22
N GLY A 689 -20.66 12.75 -25.91
CA GLY A 689 -21.55 13.83 -25.51
C GLY A 689 -21.11 14.45 -24.19
N VAL A 690 -20.83 13.60 -23.19
CA VAL A 690 -20.33 14.02 -21.88
C VAL A 690 -18.94 14.65 -22.01
N LEU A 691 -18.04 14.10 -22.81
CA LEU A 691 -16.70 14.67 -23.03
C LEU A 691 -16.77 16.09 -23.62
N ARG A 692 -17.63 16.33 -24.62
CA ARG A 692 -17.85 17.69 -25.15
C ARG A 692 -18.42 18.64 -24.10
N PHE A 693 -19.34 18.16 -23.28
CA PHE A 693 -19.90 18.92 -22.16
C PHE A 693 -18.82 19.29 -21.14
N LEU A 694 -17.96 18.33 -20.75
CA LEU A 694 -16.86 18.56 -19.83
C LEU A 694 -15.83 19.54 -20.38
N ARG A 695 -15.45 19.43 -21.66
CA ARG A 695 -14.53 20.38 -22.31
C ARG A 695 -15.05 21.81 -22.26
N ARG A 696 -16.33 22.00 -22.56
CA ARG A 696 -16.96 23.33 -22.43
C ARG A 696 -16.92 23.84 -20.99
N LEU A 697 -17.15 22.98 -19.99
CA LEU A 697 -16.98 23.39 -18.60
C LEU A 697 -15.53 23.73 -18.25
N ILE A 698 -14.55 22.96 -18.72
CA ILE A 698 -13.13 23.27 -18.49
C ILE A 698 -12.80 24.66 -19.03
N ASP A 699 -13.28 25.01 -20.22
CA ASP A 699 -13.08 26.33 -20.82
C ASP A 699 -13.68 27.44 -19.92
N GLU A 700 -14.94 27.30 -19.48
CA GLU A 700 -15.62 28.26 -18.60
C GLU A 700 -14.91 28.41 -17.23
N PHE A 701 -14.43 27.30 -16.65
CA PHE A 701 -13.73 27.33 -15.37
C PHE A 701 -12.32 27.92 -15.49
N SER A 702 -11.64 27.72 -16.62
CA SER A 702 -10.31 28.28 -16.89
C SER A 702 -10.32 29.81 -17.00
N GLU A 703 -11.46 30.40 -17.36
CA GLU A 703 -11.67 31.86 -17.41
C GLU A 703 -12.15 32.45 -16.07
N SER A 704 -12.32 31.61 -15.04
CA SER A 704 -12.87 31.98 -13.73
C SER A 704 -11.91 31.67 -12.57
N ASP A 705 -12.11 32.32 -11.42
CA ASP A 705 -11.43 31.95 -10.15
C ASP A 705 -12.09 30.74 -9.44
N SER A 706 -12.85 29.92 -10.19
CA SER A 706 -13.57 28.77 -9.66
C SER A 706 -12.81 27.47 -9.88
N ILE A 707 -13.11 26.47 -9.06
CA ILE A 707 -12.47 25.14 -9.09
C ILE A 707 -13.52 24.11 -9.50
N MET A 708 -13.20 23.24 -10.46
CA MET A 708 -14.06 22.11 -10.80
C MET A 708 -13.44 20.80 -10.31
N ILE A 709 -14.26 19.96 -9.68
CA ILE A 709 -13.91 18.60 -9.27
C ILE A 709 -14.89 17.63 -9.92
N ILE A 710 -14.36 16.57 -10.51
CA ILE A 710 -15.14 15.46 -11.05
C ILE A 710 -14.72 14.17 -10.35
N SER A 711 -15.72 13.48 -9.80
CA SER A 711 -15.56 12.13 -9.26
C SER A 711 -15.86 11.08 -10.34
N VAL A 712 -14.94 10.14 -10.54
CA VAL A 712 -15.12 9.00 -11.45
C VAL A 712 -14.74 7.69 -10.77
N SER A 713 -15.60 6.68 -10.86
CA SER A 713 -15.25 5.34 -10.36
C SER A 713 -14.37 4.59 -11.37
N PRO A 714 -13.20 4.06 -10.97
CA PRO A 714 -12.22 3.41 -11.86
C PRO A 714 -12.77 2.22 -12.67
N GLY A 715 -13.87 1.61 -12.22
CA GLY A 715 -14.53 0.49 -12.91
C GLY A 715 -15.61 0.88 -13.92
N THR A 716 -15.90 2.18 -14.09
CA THR A 716 -17.06 2.64 -14.87
C THR A 716 -16.76 3.00 -16.32
N LEU A 717 -15.49 3.28 -16.63
CA LEU A 717 -15.03 3.62 -17.97
C LEU A 717 -14.10 2.55 -18.50
N ASN A 718 -14.08 2.37 -19.81
CA ASN A 718 -13.04 1.54 -20.40
C ASN A 718 -11.67 2.27 -20.28
N PRO A 719 -10.54 1.54 -20.31
CA PRO A 719 -9.22 2.16 -20.12
C PRO A 719 -8.87 3.26 -21.14
N GLN A 720 -9.46 3.24 -22.33
CA GLN A 720 -9.26 4.28 -23.34
C GLN A 720 -10.02 5.56 -23.00
N GLU A 721 -11.29 5.45 -22.58
CA GLU A 721 -12.14 6.55 -22.13
C GLU A 721 -11.55 7.24 -20.89
N LEU A 722 -11.08 6.45 -19.91
CA LEU A 722 -10.41 6.99 -18.73
C LEU A 722 -9.14 7.77 -19.13
N SER A 723 -8.29 7.20 -19.99
CA SER A 723 -7.08 7.88 -20.46
C SER A 723 -7.38 9.17 -21.24
N ILE A 724 -8.53 9.25 -21.91
CA ILE A 724 -8.97 10.49 -22.56
C ILE A 724 -9.33 11.54 -21.50
N LEU A 725 -10.08 11.18 -20.46
CA LEU A 725 -10.42 12.12 -19.37
C LEU A 725 -9.19 12.57 -18.58
N GLU A 726 -8.27 11.66 -18.27
CA GLU A 726 -7.00 11.99 -17.58
C GLU A 726 -6.13 12.99 -18.35
N ARG A 727 -6.33 13.15 -19.67
CA ARG A 727 -5.64 14.16 -20.48
C ARG A 727 -6.29 15.54 -20.43
N GLU A 728 -7.58 15.60 -20.09
CA GLU A 728 -8.34 16.85 -20.03
C GLU A 728 -8.33 17.45 -18.61
N PHE A 729 -8.08 16.64 -17.58
CA PHE A 729 -8.13 17.03 -16.17
C PHE A 729 -6.81 16.80 -15.44
N GLU A 730 -6.57 17.57 -14.38
CA GLU A 730 -5.51 17.26 -13.42
C GLU A 730 -5.93 16.10 -12.51
N VAL A 731 -5.26 14.96 -12.62
CA VAL A 731 -5.60 13.77 -11.84
C VAL A 731 -5.07 13.90 -10.41
N LEU A 732 -5.97 13.96 -9.44
CA LEU A 732 -5.63 13.92 -8.02
C LEU A 732 -5.71 12.48 -7.54
N LYS A 733 -4.55 11.89 -7.25
CA LYS A 733 -4.48 10.57 -6.62
C LYS A 733 -4.46 10.75 -5.10
N PRO A 734 -5.48 10.30 -4.36
CA PRO A 734 -5.42 10.32 -2.91
C PRO A 734 -4.18 9.51 -2.48
N ALA A 735 -3.36 10.07 -1.58
CA ALA A 735 -2.17 9.38 -1.09
C ALA A 735 -2.57 8.02 -0.51
N GLY A 736 -1.90 6.94 -0.95
CA GLY A 736 -2.19 5.54 -0.60
C GLY A 736 -2.27 5.26 0.90
#